data_AF-A0A534VPI3-F1
#
_entry.id   AF-A0A534VPI3-F1
#
_cell.length_a   1.000
_cell.length_b   1.000
_cell.length_c   1.000
_cell.angle_alpha   90.00
_cell.angle_beta   90.00
_cell.angle_gamma   90.00
#
_symmetry.space_group_name_H-M   'P 1'
#
loop_
_entity.id
_entity.type
_entity.pdbx_description
1 polymer ?
#
loop_
_entity_poly.entity_id
_entity_poly.type
_entity_poly.pdbx_seq_one_letter_code
_entity_poly.pdbx_strand_id
1 'polypeptide(L)'
;MRLSAAVLAATLVATAAEAREVVFPLLVDHALLRASLARQLGEEADGSALVWGTRGGCRSLVLRDLRVGAAAGRVRVSAQATAHLGFRFLGFCFAPLSWKGNLESVARPALGDGWQLRLRDLDSHVYDAAWQRTMVASRLWDVAKGRLESELTAFAFDLAPPIEEAQGLIRASVEAARARPVLEALATLHPLGVEVDDEGVKVQVALDLLPADTTPPPPEPPLAPMEMARWQQLLESWDGFLVFVVKDLGAAAADPGLRDELLDLLLASRHGLLDALAGGPVAGVDPVRQLFLDAWDGLRGVVRQSVAHGGPQDRLLRYASFVAAGDALAALDAAAPSLGLEISSDGLRRLARVLDPTYVGDPLAYTEAPDPVLRELFHFHEPAPSESTPAPPPADESSWLGPRTAWAAPPPDELGTIARRLDRWLPRPDELTAYRDAVGRLLALVAGRTAGANAVEDRFARLYGVLVPAVAWQESCWRQFVERDGQVTYLLSKSGDVGIMQVNRRVWRGFFDLAKLEWDIAYNAGAGAEILAQLLTRYGAREASGRLENAARATYAAYNGGPGAYRRYRLARVPRAQRAIDRAFWEKYQAVATGRALDFVLCVERWSTPARERLSSASDPSMPKCSNSSRSSPATASISRRHASIASRPRASFV
;
A
#
# COMPACT_ATOMS: atom_id res chain seq x y z
N MET A 1 23.39 -56.12 69.01
CA MET A 1 22.17 -55.69 68.30
C MET A 1 22.53 -54.46 67.48
N ARG A 2 22.50 -54.58 66.15
CA ARG A 2 22.98 -53.58 65.19
C ARG A 2 21.79 -52.82 64.58
N LEU A 3 21.94 -51.50 64.50
CA LEU A 3 21.11 -50.59 63.72
C LEU A 3 21.22 -50.91 62.21
N SER A 4 20.15 -50.70 61.46
CA SER A 4 20.20 -50.56 60.00
C SER A 4 19.21 -49.48 59.56
N ALA A 5 19.76 -48.49 58.88
CA ALA A 5 19.09 -47.33 58.32
C ALA A 5 18.37 -47.70 57.02
N ALA A 6 17.16 -47.17 56.83
CA ALA A 6 16.47 -47.18 55.55
C ALA A 6 16.67 -45.81 54.87
N VAL A 7 17.36 -45.82 53.74
CA VAL A 7 17.53 -44.67 52.84
C VAL A 7 16.30 -44.60 51.94
N LEU A 8 15.58 -43.48 51.99
CA LEU A 8 14.46 -43.17 51.11
C LEU A 8 15.04 -42.48 49.84
N ALA A 9 15.06 -43.20 48.71
CA ALA A 9 15.41 -42.62 47.41
C ALA A 9 14.19 -41.88 46.85
N ALA A 10 14.23 -40.55 46.81
CA ALA A 10 13.28 -39.74 46.08
C ALA A 10 13.65 -39.75 44.59
N THR A 11 12.94 -40.54 43.79
CA THR A 11 12.96 -40.48 42.33
C THR A 11 12.25 -39.21 41.87
N LEU A 12 13.02 -38.18 41.51
CA LEU A 12 12.57 -37.08 40.67
C LEU A 12 12.23 -37.65 39.29
N VAL A 13 10.95 -37.87 39.01
CA VAL A 13 10.46 -38.08 37.65
C VAL A 13 10.52 -36.72 36.96
N ALA A 14 11.56 -36.51 36.15
CA ALA A 14 11.57 -35.43 35.19
C ALA A 14 10.47 -35.74 34.16
N THR A 15 9.39 -34.95 34.17
CA THR A 15 8.43 -34.95 33.06
C THR A 15 9.18 -34.48 31.82
N ALA A 16 9.44 -35.38 30.88
CA ALA A 16 9.93 -35.01 29.56
C ALA A 16 8.93 -34.03 28.95
N ALA A 17 9.38 -32.83 28.63
CA ALA A 17 8.56 -31.83 27.99
C ALA A 17 8.40 -32.27 26.51
N GLU A 18 7.21 -32.71 26.13
CA GLU A 18 6.95 -33.16 24.75
C GLU A 18 6.96 -31.96 23.79
N ALA A 19 7.66 -32.12 22.67
CA ALA A 19 7.64 -31.14 21.59
C ALA A 19 6.23 -31.07 20.99
N ARG A 20 5.75 -29.85 20.74
CA ARG A 20 4.46 -29.60 20.10
C ARG A 20 4.66 -29.47 18.60
N GLU A 21 4.13 -30.41 17.83
CA GLU A 21 4.08 -30.31 16.37
C GLU A 21 3.11 -29.18 15.96
N VAL A 22 3.57 -28.31 15.07
CA VAL A 22 2.82 -27.19 14.50
C VAL A 22 2.77 -27.36 13.00
N VAL A 23 1.55 -27.38 12.44
CA VAL A 23 1.31 -27.56 11.01
C VAL A 23 0.78 -26.27 10.40
N PHE A 24 1.35 -25.88 9.26
CA PHE A 24 0.91 -24.70 8.50
C PHE A 24 1.01 -24.93 6.98
N PRO A 25 0.13 -24.31 6.18
CA PRO A 25 0.14 -24.48 4.73
C PRO A 25 1.06 -23.45 4.04
N LEU A 26 1.88 -23.92 3.09
CA LEU A 26 2.57 -23.09 2.10
C LEU A 26 1.86 -23.17 0.76
N LEU A 27 1.47 -22.02 0.20
CA LEU A 27 0.70 -21.97 -1.04
C LEU A 27 1.61 -21.76 -2.26
N VAL A 28 1.53 -22.68 -3.22
CA VAL A 28 2.11 -22.54 -4.55
C VAL A 28 0.99 -22.17 -5.53
N ASP A 29 0.93 -20.89 -5.90
CA ASP A 29 -0.12 -20.34 -6.77
C ASP A 29 -0.11 -21.00 -8.17
N HIS A 30 -1.30 -21.20 -8.77
CA HIS A 30 -1.43 -21.78 -10.11
C HIS A 30 -0.72 -20.94 -11.19
N ALA A 31 -0.68 -19.62 -11.05
CA ALA A 31 0.01 -18.74 -11.98
C ALA A 31 1.52 -18.94 -11.94
N LEU A 32 2.08 -19.20 -10.75
CA LEU A 32 3.48 -19.55 -10.57
C LEU A 32 3.80 -20.93 -11.16
N LEU A 33 2.95 -21.94 -10.90
CA LEU A 33 3.09 -23.26 -11.52
C LEU A 33 3.06 -23.16 -13.05
N ARG A 34 2.16 -22.35 -13.61
CA ARG A 34 2.09 -22.07 -15.06
C ARG A 34 3.38 -21.42 -15.56
N ALA A 35 3.91 -20.42 -14.86
CA ALA A 35 5.13 -19.72 -15.27
C ALA A 35 6.36 -20.64 -15.26
N SER A 36 6.51 -21.49 -14.24
CA SER A 36 7.60 -22.47 -14.18
C SER A 36 7.45 -23.57 -15.23
N LEU A 37 6.22 -24.06 -15.46
CA LEU A 37 5.97 -25.07 -16.49
C LEU A 37 6.22 -24.50 -17.89
N ALA A 38 5.78 -23.27 -18.18
CA ALA A 38 6.03 -22.58 -19.44
C ALA A 38 7.53 -22.48 -19.74
N ARG A 39 8.36 -22.14 -18.73
CA ARG A 39 9.82 -22.07 -18.89
C ARG A 39 10.41 -23.43 -19.25
N GLN A 40 10.01 -24.49 -18.54
CA GLN A 40 10.51 -25.82 -18.82
C GLN A 40 10.14 -26.30 -20.23
N LEU A 41 8.92 -26.01 -20.67
CA LEU A 41 8.46 -26.34 -22.01
C LEU A 41 9.09 -25.46 -23.11
N GLY A 42 9.89 -24.45 -22.74
CA GLY A 42 10.52 -23.53 -23.67
C GLY A 42 9.51 -22.60 -24.36
N GLU A 43 8.51 -22.11 -23.63
CA GLU A 43 7.53 -21.14 -24.14
C GLU A 43 8.25 -19.87 -24.62
N GLU A 44 8.06 -19.54 -25.90
CA GLU A 44 8.63 -18.37 -26.56
C GLU A 44 7.79 -17.12 -26.31
N ALA A 45 8.31 -15.94 -26.71
CA ALA A 45 7.62 -14.67 -26.54
C ALA A 45 6.27 -14.58 -27.28
N ASP A 46 6.04 -15.42 -28.29
CA ASP A 46 4.75 -15.55 -28.99
C ASP A 46 3.74 -16.44 -28.25
N GLY A 47 4.08 -16.93 -27.06
CA GLY A 47 3.27 -17.82 -26.24
C GLY A 47 3.22 -19.26 -26.74
N SER A 48 4.10 -19.65 -27.68
CA SER A 48 4.18 -21.02 -28.20
C SER A 48 5.31 -21.83 -27.57
N ALA A 49 5.04 -23.09 -27.28
CA ALA A 49 6.03 -24.04 -26.76
C ALA A 49 6.13 -25.27 -27.69
N LEU A 50 7.32 -25.53 -28.24
CA LEU A 50 7.58 -26.71 -29.07
C LEU A 50 7.97 -27.90 -28.17
N VAL A 51 7.00 -28.73 -27.82
CA VAL A 51 7.18 -29.87 -26.92
C VAL A 51 7.87 -31.06 -27.61
N TRP A 52 7.71 -31.15 -28.93
CA TRP A 52 8.26 -32.25 -29.72
C TRP A 52 8.49 -31.86 -31.18
N GLY A 53 9.56 -32.38 -31.77
CA GLY A 53 9.83 -32.29 -33.21
C GLY A 53 10.47 -30.98 -33.65
N THR A 54 10.14 -30.51 -34.85
CA THR A 54 10.65 -29.23 -35.39
C THR A 54 9.51 -28.34 -35.86
N ARG A 55 9.61 -27.03 -35.61
CA ARG A 55 8.59 -26.06 -36.04
C ARG A 55 8.48 -26.08 -37.57
N GLY A 56 7.27 -26.30 -38.10
CA GLY A 56 7.01 -26.47 -39.53
C GLY A 56 7.50 -27.80 -40.13
N GLY A 57 8.01 -28.72 -39.32
CA GLY A 57 8.43 -30.04 -39.75
C GLY A 57 7.30 -31.07 -39.82
N CYS A 58 7.62 -32.25 -40.35
CA CYS A 58 6.69 -33.37 -40.48
C CYS A 58 6.24 -34.01 -39.17
N ARG A 59 6.97 -33.75 -38.09
CA ARG A 59 6.65 -34.21 -36.75
C ARG A 59 6.78 -33.01 -35.85
N SER A 60 5.67 -32.57 -35.28
CA SER A 60 5.68 -31.50 -34.30
C SER A 60 4.49 -31.57 -33.36
N LEU A 61 4.72 -31.12 -32.12
CA LEU A 61 3.68 -30.79 -31.16
C LEU A 61 3.98 -29.40 -30.60
N VAL A 62 3.11 -28.45 -30.91
CA VAL A 62 3.21 -27.08 -30.44
C VAL A 62 2.02 -26.78 -29.53
N LEU A 63 2.31 -26.31 -28.32
CA LEU A 63 1.33 -25.82 -27.37
C LEU A 63 1.24 -24.29 -27.42
N ARG A 64 0.06 -23.76 -27.16
CA ARG A 64 -0.24 -22.33 -27.00
C ARG A 64 -1.27 -22.14 -25.89
N ASP A 65 -1.32 -20.94 -25.33
CA ASP A 65 -2.28 -20.56 -24.29
C ASP A 65 -2.27 -21.54 -23.09
N LEU A 66 -1.08 -21.84 -22.56
CA LEU A 66 -0.93 -22.73 -21.41
C LEU A 66 -1.67 -22.16 -20.19
N ARG A 67 -2.48 -23.01 -19.56
CA ARG A 67 -3.22 -22.70 -18.33
C ARG A 67 -3.02 -23.80 -17.30
N VAL A 68 -2.86 -23.39 -16.05
CA VAL A 68 -2.82 -24.28 -14.88
C VAL A 68 -3.94 -23.88 -13.94
N GLY A 69 -4.60 -24.86 -13.32
CA GLY A 69 -5.64 -24.64 -12.32
C GLY A 69 -5.97 -25.91 -11.56
N ALA A 70 -7.07 -25.90 -10.80
CA ALA A 70 -7.55 -27.08 -10.09
C ALA A 70 -8.59 -27.88 -10.88
N ALA A 71 -8.65 -29.18 -10.63
CA ALA A 71 -9.74 -30.06 -11.03
C ALA A 71 -9.89 -31.22 -10.03
N ALA A 72 -10.93 -31.18 -9.19
CA ALA A 72 -11.25 -32.21 -8.21
C ALA A 72 -10.05 -32.64 -7.33
N GLY A 73 -9.37 -31.66 -6.73
CA GLY A 73 -8.19 -31.90 -5.87
C GLY A 73 -6.91 -32.30 -6.62
N ARG A 74 -6.89 -32.17 -7.96
CA ARG A 74 -5.71 -32.40 -8.82
C ARG A 74 -5.32 -31.12 -9.56
N VAL A 75 -4.07 -31.06 -9.99
CA VAL A 75 -3.56 -30.00 -10.86
C VAL A 75 -4.01 -30.28 -12.29
N ARG A 76 -4.70 -29.33 -12.91
CA ARG A 76 -5.13 -29.37 -14.30
C ARG A 76 -4.23 -28.47 -15.14
N VAL A 77 -3.57 -29.05 -16.12
CA VAL A 77 -2.82 -28.36 -17.16
C VAL A 77 -3.63 -28.42 -18.45
N SER A 78 -3.88 -27.28 -19.08
CA SER A 78 -4.59 -27.23 -20.36
C SER A 78 -3.92 -26.27 -21.32
N ALA A 79 -3.98 -26.57 -22.62
CA ALA A 79 -3.40 -25.75 -23.67
C ALA A 79 -4.13 -25.98 -25.00
N GLN A 80 -4.06 -25.00 -25.89
CA GLN A 80 -4.32 -25.26 -27.30
C GLN A 80 -3.12 -25.99 -27.89
N ALA A 81 -3.38 -27.03 -28.67
CA ALA A 81 -2.33 -27.86 -29.24
C ALA A 81 -2.50 -27.98 -30.75
N THR A 82 -1.38 -27.87 -31.46
CA THR A 82 -1.29 -28.18 -32.89
C THR A 82 -0.26 -29.29 -33.05
N ALA A 83 -0.66 -30.40 -33.67
CA ALA A 83 0.21 -31.54 -33.93
C ALA A 83 0.25 -31.86 -35.42
N HIS A 84 1.46 -32.15 -35.90
CA HIS A 84 1.70 -32.68 -37.24
C HIS A 84 2.43 -34.01 -37.11
N LEU A 85 1.97 -35.02 -37.85
CA LEU A 85 2.62 -36.33 -37.93
C LEU A 85 2.71 -36.79 -39.38
N GLY A 86 3.93 -37.11 -39.80
CA GLY A 86 4.28 -37.60 -41.12
C GLY A 86 5.75 -37.98 -41.14
N PHE A 87 6.25 -38.43 -42.28
CA PHE A 87 7.66 -38.77 -42.45
C PHE A 87 8.29 -37.96 -43.58
N ARG A 88 9.56 -37.58 -43.38
CA ARG A 88 10.30 -36.75 -44.33
C ARG A 88 10.98 -37.65 -45.35
N PHE A 89 10.66 -37.46 -46.63
CA PHE A 89 11.28 -38.19 -47.75
C PHE A 89 11.56 -37.22 -48.89
N LEU A 90 12.83 -37.15 -49.34
CA LEU A 90 13.30 -36.23 -50.40
C LEU A 90 12.90 -34.76 -50.20
N GLY A 91 12.85 -34.29 -48.94
CA GLY A 91 12.47 -32.91 -48.61
C GLY A 91 10.96 -32.66 -48.48
N PHE A 92 10.11 -33.62 -48.83
CA PHE A 92 8.65 -33.52 -48.73
C PHE A 92 8.11 -34.26 -47.50
N CYS A 93 6.91 -33.86 -47.08
CA CYS A 93 6.19 -34.46 -45.98
C CYS A 93 5.14 -35.46 -46.48
N PHE A 94 5.39 -36.74 -46.26
CA PHE A 94 4.49 -37.81 -46.70
C PHE A 94 3.57 -38.27 -45.57
N ALA A 95 2.36 -38.69 -45.95
CA ALA A 95 1.25 -39.05 -45.06
C ALA A 95 0.97 -38.03 -43.94
N PRO A 96 0.81 -36.72 -44.25
CA PRO A 96 0.64 -35.70 -43.23
C PRO A 96 -0.73 -35.81 -42.56
N LEU A 97 -0.74 -36.20 -41.29
CA LEU A 97 -1.86 -36.00 -40.40
C LEU A 97 -1.65 -34.68 -39.65
N SER A 98 -2.62 -33.79 -39.71
CA SER A 98 -2.63 -32.54 -38.95
C SER A 98 -3.82 -32.48 -38.03
N TRP A 99 -3.59 -32.09 -36.78
CA TRP A 99 -4.64 -31.86 -35.80
C TRP A 99 -4.41 -30.54 -35.09
N LYS A 100 -5.51 -29.83 -34.85
CA LYS A 100 -5.56 -28.63 -34.02
C LYS A 100 -6.74 -28.78 -33.07
N GLY A 101 -6.51 -28.58 -31.78
CA GLY A 101 -7.53 -28.76 -30.77
C GLY A 101 -7.07 -28.35 -29.38
N ASN A 102 -7.73 -28.88 -28.37
CA ASN A 102 -7.43 -28.63 -26.97
C ASN A 102 -6.81 -29.86 -26.33
N LEU A 103 -5.84 -29.62 -25.46
CA LEU A 103 -5.20 -30.63 -24.66
C LEU A 103 -5.50 -30.36 -23.19
N GLU A 104 -5.80 -31.42 -22.44
CA GLU A 104 -5.98 -31.37 -20.99
C GLU A 104 -5.24 -32.53 -20.34
N SER A 105 -4.50 -32.23 -19.28
CA SER A 105 -3.85 -33.22 -18.42
C SER A 105 -4.18 -32.89 -16.98
N VAL A 106 -4.69 -33.87 -16.24
CA VAL A 106 -4.90 -33.77 -14.79
C VAL A 106 -3.90 -34.67 -14.08
N ALA A 107 -3.23 -34.14 -13.06
CA ALA A 107 -2.16 -34.82 -12.35
C ALA A 107 -2.28 -34.63 -10.85
N ARG A 108 -1.90 -35.66 -10.09
CA ARG A 108 -1.78 -35.57 -8.64
C ARG A 108 -0.43 -34.94 -8.28
N PRO A 109 -0.40 -33.81 -7.58
CA PRO A 109 0.86 -33.31 -7.07
C PRO A 109 1.35 -34.18 -5.92
N ALA A 110 2.65 -34.43 -5.90
CA ALA A 110 3.33 -35.16 -4.83
C ALA A 110 4.62 -34.43 -4.46
N LEU A 111 4.86 -34.30 -3.17
CA LEU A 111 6.09 -33.73 -2.62
C LEU A 111 6.94 -34.86 -2.06
N GLY A 112 8.22 -34.88 -2.42
CA GLY A 112 9.21 -35.78 -1.81
C GLY A 112 10.09 -35.05 -0.79
N ASP A 113 10.92 -35.80 -0.07
CA ASP A 113 11.78 -35.31 1.02
C ASP A 113 12.76 -34.19 0.59
N GLY A 114 13.07 -34.07 -0.70
CA GLY A 114 13.92 -33.02 -1.25
C GLY A 114 13.19 -31.72 -1.60
N TRP A 115 11.99 -31.48 -1.07
CA TRP A 115 11.16 -30.29 -1.39
C TRP A 115 10.83 -30.13 -2.88
N GLN A 116 10.84 -31.22 -3.64
CA GLN A 116 10.52 -31.22 -5.07
C GLN A 116 9.05 -31.58 -5.30
N LEU A 117 8.25 -30.58 -5.66
CA LEU A 117 6.86 -30.79 -6.05
C LEU A 117 6.81 -31.34 -7.47
N ARG A 118 6.31 -32.57 -7.63
CA ARG A 118 6.23 -33.28 -8.92
C ARG A 118 4.79 -33.64 -9.26
N LEU A 119 4.51 -33.75 -10.55
CA LEU A 119 3.22 -34.23 -11.06
C LEU A 119 3.28 -35.75 -11.28
N ARG A 120 2.36 -36.48 -10.67
CA ARG A 120 2.21 -37.94 -10.79
C ARG A 120 0.81 -38.31 -11.25
N ASP A 121 0.61 -39.58 -11.59
CA ASP A 121 -0.68 -40.14 -11.98
C ASP A 121 -1.40 -39.31 -13.05
N LEU A 122 -0.66 -38.96 -14.11
CA LEU A 122 -1.16 -38.11 -15.18
C LEU A 122 -2.27 -38.83 -15.95
N ASP A 123 -3.37 -38.11 -16.14
CA ASP A 123 -4.45 -38.52 -17.02
C ASP A 123 -4.65 -37.43 -18.08
N SER A 124 -4.22 -37.74 -19.30
CA SER A 124 -4.09 -36.77 -20.38
C SER A 124 -4.98 -37.10 -21.56
N HIS A 125 -5.77 -36.13 -21.99
CA HIS A 125 -6.79 -36.22 -23.03
C HIS A 125 -6.64 -35.11 -24.07
N VAL A 126 -7.07 -35.41 -25.28
CA VAL A 126 -7.16 -34.43 -26.37
C VAL A 126 -8.59 -34.31 -26.89
N TYR A 127 -8.92 -33.11 -27.32
CA TYR A 127 -10.23 -32.74 -27.82
C TYR A 127 -10.09 -31.89 -29.08
N ASP A 128 -11.12 -31.84 -29.92
CA ASP A 128 -11.20 -30.85 -30.98
C ASP A 128 -11.47 -29.43 -30.44
N ALA A 129 -11.69 -28.47 -31.34
CA ALA A 129 -11.99 -27.09 -30.98
C ALA A 129 -13.33 -26.94 -30.21
N ALA A 130 -14.26 -27.89 -30.35
CA ALA A 130 -15.56 -27.93 -29.68
C ALA A 130 -15.55 -28.79 -28.40
N TRP A 131 -14.37 -29.14 -27.89
CA TRP A 131 -14.18 -30.00 -26.72
C TRP A 131 -14.76 -31.41 -26.89
N GLN A 132 -14.88 -31.90 -28.13
CA GLN A 132 -15.35 -33.26 -28.43
C GLN A 132 -14.16 -34.20 -28.68
N ARG A 133 -14.30 -35.45 -28.25
CA ARG A 133 -13.32 -36.51 -28.54
C ARG A 133 -13.54 -37.02 -29.96
N THR A 134 -12.50 -37.02 -30.79
CA THR A 134 -12.56 -37.50 -32.19
C THR A 134 -11.54 -38.61 -32.46
N MET A 135 -11.86 -39.51 -33.39
CA MET A 135 -11.00 -40.65 -33.75
C MET A 135 -9.62 -40.22 -34.29
N VAL A 136 -9.55 -39.10 -35.01
CA VAL A 136 -8.29 -38.55 -35.55
C VAL A 136 -7.41 -38.01 -34.40
N ALA A 137 -8.02 -37.33 -33.43
CA ALA A 137 -7.31 -36.86 -32.24
C ALA A 137 -6.75 -38.04 -31.44
N SER A 138 -7.52 -39.12 -31.24
CA SER A 138 -7.07 -40.32 -30.50
C SER A 138 -5.84 -41.00 -31.12
N ARG A 139 -5.81 -41.21 -32.44
CA ARG A 139 -4.66 -41.87 -33.11
C ARG A 139 -3.37 -41.05 -33.10
N LEU A 140 -3.48 -39.73 -33.28
CA LEU A 140 -2.33 -38.82 -33.15
C LEU A 140 -1.84 -38.74 -31.71
N TRP A 141 -2.78 -38.78 -30.77
CA TRP A 141 -2.51 -38.76 -29.35
C TRP A 141 -1.72 -39.97 -28.88
N ASP A 142 -2.02 -41.18 -29.36
CA ASP A 142 -1.26 -42.39 -29.00
C ASP A 142 0.25 -42.25 -29.27
N VAL A 143 0.65 -41.41 -30.23
CA VAL A 143 2.05 -41.15 -30.60
C VAL A 143 2.65 -40.00 -29.79
N ALA A 144 1.88 -38.94 -29.52
CA ALA A 144 2.36 -37.72 -28.87
C ALA A 144 2.22 -37.74 -27.33
N LYS A 145 1.30 -38.54 -26.79
CA LYS A 145 0.95 -38.63 -25.37
C LYS A 145 2.17 -38.90 -24.50
N GLY A 146 2.93 -39.94 -24.83
CA GLY A 146 4.11 -40.33 -24.04
C GLY A 146 5.17 -39.22 -23.97
N ARG A 147 5.24 -38.35 -25.00
CA ARG A 147 6.18 -37.23 -24.99
C ARG A 147 5.70 -36.09 -24.10
N LEU A 148 4.40 -35.74 -24.14
CA LEU A 148 3.86 -34.76 -23.21
C LEU A 148 3.97 -35.26 -21.77
N GLU A 149 3.54 -36.50 -21.51
CA GLU A 149 3.58 -37.07 -20.16
C GLU A 149 5.02 -37.14 -19.66
N SER A 150 5.99 -37.44 -20.53
CA SER A 150 7.42 -37.36 -20.18
C SER A 150 7.84 -35.96 -19.74
N GLU A 151 7.43 -34.90 -20.45
CA GLU A 151 7.77 -33.52 -20.08
C GLU A 151 7.07 -33.09 -18.77
N LEU A 152 5.77 -33.40 -18.63
CA LEU A 152 5.02 -33.07 -17.42
C LEU A 152 5.46 -33.90 -16.19
N THR A 153 5.93 -35.13 -16.38
CA THR A 153 6.48 -35.96 -15.28
C THR A 153 7.91 -35.53 -14.92
N ALA A 154 8.68 -35.05 -15.90
CA ALA A 154 10.00 -34.48 -15.66
C ALA A 154 9.92 -33.14 -14.90
N PHE A 155 8.76 -32.47 -14.95
CA PHE A 155 8.54 -31.24 -14.20
C PHE A 155 8.72 -31.44 -12.71
N ALA A 156 9.57 -30.59 -12.15
CA ALA A 156 9.80 -30.47 -10.73
C ALA A 156 9.83 -28.98 -10.37
N PHE A 157 8.98 -28.61 -9.42
CA PHE A 157 9.02 -27.29 -8.82
C PHE A 157 9.79 -27.39 -7.50
N ASP A 158 10.93 -26.73 -7.45
CA ASP A 158 11.82 -26.76 -6.29
C ASP A 158 11.35 -25.78 -5.22
N LEU A 159 10.90 -26.31 -4.08
CA LEU A 159 10.53 -25.55 -2.90
C LEU A 159 11.70 -25.39 -1.91
N ALA A 160 12.85 -26.01 -2.13
CA ALA A 160 14.00 -25.85 -1.22
C ALA A 160 14.50 -24.40 -1.17
N PRO A 161 14.72 -23.68 -2.30
CA PRO A 161 15.16 -22.28 -2.25
C PRO A 161 14.24 -21.34 -1.45
N PRO A 162 12.91 -21.30 -1.66
CA PRO A 162 12.04 -20.44 -0.86
C PRO A 162 11.99 -20.84 0.62
N ILE A 163 12.14 -22.13 0.96
CA ILE A 163 12.25 -22.59 2.35
C ILE A 163 13.57 -22.15 2.97
N GLU A 164 14.68 -22.32 2.27
CA GLU A 164 16.01 -21.90 2.74
C GLU A 164 16.08 -20.38 2.95
N GLU A 165 15.44 -19.60 2.07
CA GLU A 165 15.33 -18.16 2.24
C GLU A 165 14.42 -17.78 3.41
N ALA A 166 13.27 -18.45 3.59
CA ALA A 166 12.43 -18.26 4.76
C ALA A 166 13.22 -18.55 6.05
N GLN A 167 13.94 -19.67 6.11
CA GLN A 167 14.84 -19.99 7.22
C GLN A 167 15.94 -18.93 7.39
N GLY A 168 16.53 -18.44 6.30
CA GLY A 168 17.54 -17.38 6.32
C GLY A 168 17.01 -16.05 6.89
N LEU A 169 15.79 -15.68 6.50
CA LEU A 169 15.07 -14.53 7.02
C LEU A 169 14.79 -14.67 8.51
N ILE A 170 14.27 -15.83 8.93
CA ILE A 170 14.00 -16.10 10.34
C ILE A 170 15.31 -16.07 11.15
N ARG A 171 16.39 -16.67 10.64
CA ARG A 171 17.71 -16.60 11.28
C ARG A 171 18.22 -15.18 11.46
N ALA A 172 17.99 -14.31 10.48
CA ALA A 172 18.34 -12.89 10.58
C ALA A 172 17.43 -12.10 11.52
N SER A 173 16.29 -12.67 11.91
CA SER A 173 15.17 -12.05 12.63
C SER A 173 15.02 -12.54 14.07
N VAL A 174 15.98 -13.31 14.58
CA VAL A 174 15.92 -13.83 15.96
C VAL A 174 17.06 -13.21 16.77
N GLU A 175 16.72 -12.64 17.92
CA GLU A 175 17.72 -12.16 18.87
C GLU A 175 18.69 -13.26 19.29
N ALA A 176 19.95 -12.91 19.51
CA ALA A 176 21.00 -13.88 19.88
C ALA A 176 20.63 -14.72 21.12
N ALA A 177 19.87 -14.16 22.06
CA ALA A 177 19.41 -14.86 23.27
C ALA A 177 18.35 -15.93 22.99
N ARG A 178 17.55 -15.78 21.93
CA ARG A 178 16.46 -16.71 21.53
C ARG A 178 16.79 -17.52 20.28
N ALA A 179 17.95 -17.29 19.66
CA ALA A 179 18.35 -17.91 18.41
C ALA A 179 18.36 -19.44 18.47
N ARG A 180 18.84 -20.03 19.57
CA ARG A 180 19.05 -21.48 19.64
C ARG A 180 17.75 -22.31 19.60
N PRO A 181 16.73 -22.06 20.44
CA PRO A 181 15.46 -22.80 20.34
C PRO A 181 14.76 -22.62 18.98
N VAL A 182 14.83 -21.42 18.40
CA VAL A 182 14.23 -21.15 17.08
C VAL A 182 14.98 -21.92 15.99
N LEU A 183 16.31 -21.93 16.02
CA LEU A 183 17.15 -22.69 15.08
C LEU A 183 16.92 -24.21 15.17
N GLU A 184 16.80 -24.72 16.40
CA GLU A 184 16.51 -26.13 16.66
C GLU A 184 15.11 -26.50 16.14
N ALA A 185 14.10 -25.65 16.35
CA ALA A 185 12.78 -25.83 15.75
C ALA A 185 12.87 -25.82 14.22
N LEU A 186 13.48 -24.80 13.59
CA LEU A 186 13.56 -24.70 12.12
C LEU A 186 14.25 -25.90 11.46
N ALA A 187 15.16 -26.57 12.16
CA ALA A 187 15.81 -27.78 11.67
C ALA A 187 14.86 -28.98 11.54
N THR A 188 13.69 -28.94 12.19
CA THR A 188 12.64 -29.98 12.13
C THR A 188 11.61 -29.77 11.02
N LEU A 189 11.74 -28.68 10.24
CA LEU A 189 10.82 -28.37 9.15
C LEU A 189 10.77 -29.53 8.13
N HIS A 190 9.58 -30.09 7.95
CA HIS A 190 9.37 -31.17 6.98
C HIS A 190 7.97 -31.12 6.36
N PRO A 191 7.81 -31.60 5.12
CA PRO A 191 6.50 -31.66 4.47
C PRO A 191 5.67 -32.83 5.00
N LEU A 192 4.37 -32.61 5.20
CA LEU A 192 3.39 -33.64 5.57
C LEU A 192 2.54 -34.12 4.39
N GLY A 193 2.19 -33.22 3.47
CA GLY A 193 1.24 -33.54 2.41
C GLY A 193 0.95 -32.38 1.48
N VAL A 194 0.16 -32.66 0.45
CA VAL A 194 -0.21 -31.70 -0.58
C VAL A 194 -1.70 -31.75 -0.86
N GLU A 195 -2.34 -30.58 -0.90
CA GLU A 195 -3.73 -30.37 -1.25
C GLU A 195 -3.83 -29.40 -2.42
N VAL A 196 -4.89 -29.50 -3.23
CA VAL A 196 -5.11 -28.60 -4.38
C VAL A 196 -6.49 -28.00 -4.29
N ASP A 197 -6.55 -26.68 -4.40
CA ASP A 197 -7.80 -25.92 -4.49
C ASP A 197 -7.69 -24.80 -5.53
N ASP A 198 -8.69 -23.93 -5.57
CA ASP A 198 -8.77 -22.85 -6.54
C ASP A 198 -7.68 -21.79 -6.36
N GLU A 199 -7.06 -21.68 -5.17
CA GLU A 199 -5.96 -20.75 -4.92
C GLU A 199 -4.62 -21.30 -5.42
N GLY A 200 -4.43 -22.62 -5.37
CA GLY A 200 -3.18 -23.24 -5.76
C GLY A 200 -2.96 -24.64 -5.20
N VAL A 201 -1.70 -25.00 -5.09
CA VAL A 201 -1.22 -26.23 -4.45
C VAL A 201 -0.74 -25.88 -3.05
N LYS A 202 -1.44 -26.36 -2.01
CA LYS A 202 -1.13 -26.16 -0.60
C LYS A 202 -0.26 -27.29 -0.10
N VAL A 203 0.99 -26.96 0.25
CA VAL A 203 1.94 -27.88 0.87
C VAL A 203 1.81 -27.74 2.39
N GLN A 204 1.36 -28.79 3.06
CA GLN A 204 1.31 -28.83 4.52
C GLN A 204 2.72 -29.06 5.05
N VAL A 205 3.20 -28.16 5.90
CA VAL A 205 4.53 -28.22 6.52
C VAL A 205 4.37 -28.34 8.02
N ALA A 206 5.16 -29.23 8.62
CA ALA A 206 5.24 -29.41 10.06
C ALA A 206 6.55 -28.84 10.62
N LEU A 207 6.47 -28.37 11.85
CA LEU A 207 7.55 -27.83 12.66
C LEU A 207 7.37 -28.30 14.10
N ASP A 208 8.42 -28.86 14.71
CA ASP A 208 8.40 -29.22 16.12
C ASP A 208 8.87 -28.04 16.97
N LEU A 209 7.98 -27.59 17.86
CA LEU A 209 8.30 -26.56 18.84
C LEU A 209 8.63 -27.19 20.18
N LEU A 210 9.76 -26.78 20.74
CA LEU A 210 10.01 -27.02 22.16
C LEU A 210 8.96 -26.24 22.98
N PRO A 211 8.42 -26.84 24.05
CA PRO A 211 7.48 -26.16 24.92
C PRO A 211 8.10 -24.87 25.46
N ALA A 212 7.39 -23.76 25.29
CA ALA A 212 7.87 -22.45 25.69
C ALA A 212 8.05 -22.37 27.22
N ASP A 213 9.13 -21.74 27.67
CA ASP A 213 9.27 -21.37 29.08
C ASP A 213 8.14 -20.42 29.45
N THR A 214 7.21 -20.88 30.29
CA THR A 214 6.05 -20.09 30.76
C THR A 214 6.43 -19.07 31.83
N THR A 215 7.72 -18.86 32.09
CA THR A 215 8.20 -17.90 33.08
C THR A 215 8.03 -16.51 32.50
N PRO A 216 7.14 -15.65 33.04
CA PRO A 216 6.99 -14.30 32.54
C PRO A 216 8.34 -13.58 32.67
N PRO A 217 8.85 -12.97 31.59
CA PRO A 217 10.08 -12.22 31.68
C PRO A 217 9.93 -11.11 32.73
N PRO A 218 11.01 -10.77 33.46
CA PRO A 218 10.95 -9.64 34.37
C PRO A 218 10.55 -8.38 33.60
N PRO A 219 9.84 -7.44 34.25
CA PRO A 219 9.45 -6.19 33.60
C PRO A 219 10.68 -5.48 33.06
N GLU A 220 10.71 -5.28 31.75
CA GLU A 220 11.80 -4.59 31.07
C GLU A 220 11.83 -3.11 31.47
N PRO A 221 13.02 -2.54 31.69
CA PRO A 221 13.13 -1.11 31.96
C PRO A 221 12.66 -0.30 30.75
N PRO A 222 12.14 0.93 30.95
CA PRO A 222 11.84 1.84 29.83
C PRO A 222 13.09 2.07 28.98
N LEU A 223 12.91 2.07 27.66
CA LEU A 223 14.00 2.25 26.70
C LEU A 223 14.73 3.58 26.95
N ALA A 224 16.06 3.49 27.06
CA ALA A 224 16.95 4.64 27.07
C ALA A 224 16.82 5.43 25.75
N PRO A 225 17.22 6.72 25.72
CA PRO A 225 17.10 7.54 24.50
C PRO A 225 17.73 6.93 23.25
N MET A 226 18.85 6.22 23.40
CA MET A 226 19.52 5.51 22.30
C MET A 226 18.70 4.30 21.80
N GLU A 227 18.03 3.60 22.71
CA GLU A 227 17.17 2.47 22.37
C GLU A 227 15.88 2.94 21.69
N MET A 228 15.33 4.08 22.11
CA MET A 228 14.22 4.75 21.41
C MET A 228 14.61 5.15 19.99
N ALA A 229 15.82 5.69 19.78
CA ALA A 229 16.31 6.04 18.45
C ALA A 229 16.46 4.81 17.54
N ARG A 230 16.97 3.69 18.07
CA ARG A 230 17.05 2.42 17.33
C ARG A 230 15.67 1.88 16.97
N TRP A 231 14.72 1.95 17.90
CA TRP A 231 13.34 1.55 17.65
C TRP A 231 12.67 2.39 16.55
N GLN A 232 12.87 3.71 16.55
CA GLN A 232 12.40 4.58 15.47
C GLN A 232 13.07 4.23 14.14
N GLN A 233 14.37 3.95 14.15
CA GLN A 233 15.09 3.56 12.95
C GLN A 233 14.59 2.24 12.36
N LEU A 234 14.13 1.28 13.17
CA LEU A 234 13.51 0.04 12.68
C LEU A 234 12.20 0.32 11.92
N LEU A 235 11.37 1.24 12.42
CA LEU A 235 10.14 1.68 11.73
C LEU A 235 10.47 2.42 10.42
N GLU A 236 11.51 3.23 10.41
CA GLU A 236 11.97 3.92 9.20
C GLU A 236 12.56 2.94 8.16
N SER A 237 13.29 1.92 8.61
CA SER A 237 13.76 0.81 7.77
C SER A 237 12.60 0.06 7.11
N TRP A 238 11.49 -0.14 7.84
CA TRP A 238 10.28 -0.73 7.28
C TRP A 238 9.66 0.14 6.17
N ASP A 239 9.54 1.46 6.38
CA ASP A 239 9.04 2.36 5.33
C ASP A 239 9.98 2.40 4.12
N GLY A 240 11.30 2.35 4.34
CA GLY A 240 12.31 2.22 3.28
C GLY A 240 12.11 0.95 2.45
N PHE A 241 11.98 -0.20 3.13
CA PHE A 241 11.68 -1.49 2.50
C PHE A 241 10.40 -1.43 1.66
N LEU A 242 9.31 -0.90 2.24
CA LEU A 242 8.03 -0.87 1.54
C LEU A 242 8.08 0.03 0.30
N VAL A 243 8.75 1.19 0.38
CA VAL A 243 8.97 2.05 -0.79
C VAL A 243 9.77 1.34 -1.87
N PHE A 244 10.80 0.56 -1.49
CA PHE A 244 11.55 -0.25 -2.44
C PHE A 244 10.65 -1.27 -3.16
N VAL A 245 9.86 -2.04 -2.41
CA VAL A 245 8.92 -3.03 -2.98
C VAL A 245 7.89 -2.37 -3.89
N VAL A 246 7.31 -1.25 -3.47
CA VAL A 246 6.31 -0.49 -4.23
C VAL A 246 6.87 -0.01 -5.56
N LYS A 247 8.12 0.47 -5.59
CA LYS A 247 8.76 0.90 -6.84
C LYS A 247 9.05 -0.26 -7.78
N ASP A 248 9.55 -1.38 -7.26
CA ASP A 248 9.86 -2.54 -8.09
C ASP A 248 8.59 -3.11 -8.74
N LEU A 249 7.55 -3.34 -7.94
CA LEU A 249 6.25 -3.81 -8.44
C LEU A 249 5.58 -2.78 -9.35
N GLY A 250 5.65 -1.50 -8.99
CA GLY A 250 5.08 -0.40 -9.76
C GLY A 250 5.73 -0.23 -11.14
N ALA A 251 7.05 -0.40 -11.24
CA ALA A 251 7.76 -0.38 -12.52
C ALA A 251 7.35 -1.53 -13.46
N ALA A 252 6.83 -2.64 -12.91
CA ALA A 252 6.29 -3.75 -13.69
C ALA A 252 4.80 -3.54 -14.05
N ALA A 253 4.06 -2.71 -13.30
CA ALA A 253 2.63 -2.54 -13.44
C ALA A 253 2.26 -1.55 -14.57
N ALA A 254 1.80 -2.09 -15.70
CA ALA A 254 1.12 -1.31 -16.74
C ALA A 254 -0.33 -0.96 -16.37
N ASP A 255 -0.94 -1.72 -15.46
CA ASP A 255 -2.34 -1.54 -15.04
C ASP A 255 -2.48 -0.40 -14.00
N PRO A 256 -3.31 0.63 -14.29
CA PRO A 256 -3.64 1.68 -13.32
C PRO A 256 -4.26 1.14 -12.02
N GLY A 257 -5.05 0.05 -12.08
CA GLY A 257 -5.68 -0.53 -10.89
C GLY A 257 -4.66 -1.03 -9.86
N LEU A 258 -3.61 -1.72 -10.34
CA LEU A 258 -2.49 -2.16 -9.51
C LEU A 258 -1.71 -1.01 -8.87
N ARG A 259 -1.52 0.10 -9.60
CA ARG A 259 -0.88 1.30 -9.03
C ARG A 259 -1.73 1.90 -7.92
N ASP A 260 -3.05 1.88 -8.06
CA ASP A 260 -3.95 2.33 -7.00
C ASP A 260 -3.82 1.45 -5.74
N GLU A 261 -3.79 0.13 -5.89
CA GLU A 261 -3.58 -0.79 -4.76
C GLU A 261 -2.22 -0.60 -4.07
N LEU A 262 -1.15 -0.35 -4.85
CA LEU A 262 0.18 -0.06 -4.32
C LEU A 262 0.22 1.25 -3.53
N LEU A 263 -0.47 2.30 -4.01
CA LEU A 263 -0.57 3.57 -3.27
C LEU A 263 -1.39 3.37 -1.98
N ASP A 264 -2.50 2.63 -2.05
CA ASP A 264 -3.34 2.32 -0.90
C ASP A 264 -2.53 1.62 0.19
N LEU A 265 -1.75 0.61 -0.20
CA LEU A 265 -0.86 -0.14 0.67
C LEU A 265 0.20 0.78 1.33
N LEU A 266 0.89 1.59 0.54
CA LEU A 266 1.93 2.50 1.03
C LEU A 266 1.35 3.49 2.06
N LEU A 267 0.22 4.11 1.74
CA LEU A 267 -0.42 5.08 2.62
C LEU A 267 -0.98 4.41 3.88
N ALA A 268 -1.58 3.22 3.78
CA ALA A 268 -2.10 2.49 4.93
C ALA A 268 -0.97 2.11 5.91
N SER A 269 0.13 1.54 5.38
CA SER A 269 1.31 1.18 6.18
C SER A 269 1.91 2.39 6.90
N ARG A 270 2.01 3.55 6.23
CA ARG A 270 2.51 4.78 6.86
C ARG A 270 1.59 5.33 7.94
N HIS A 271 0.28 5.15 7.84
CA HIS A 271 -0.64 5.48 8.94
C HIS A 271 -0.45 4.53 10.13
N GLY A 272 -0.28 3.23 9.87
CA GLY A 272 0.08 2.26 10.92
C GLY A 272 1.40 2.63 11.63
N LEU A 273 2.39 3.08 10.86
CA LEU A 273 3.68 3.56 11.39
C LEU A 273 3.47 4.78 12.30
N LEU A 274 2.62 5.74 11.92
CA LEU A 274 2.29 6.87 12.77
C LEU A 274 1.61 6.44 14.07
N ASP A 275 0.69 5.47 14.01
CA ASP A 275 0.00 4.95 15.19
C ASP A 275 0.99 4.24 16.13
N ALA A 276 1.94 3.46 15.58
CA ALA A 276 3.03 2.86 16.35
C ALA A 276 3.91 3.92 17.02
N LEU A 277 4.35 4.95 16.28
CA LEU A 277 5.14 6.07 16.82
C LEU A 277 4.39 6.83 17.92
N ALA A 278 3.07 7.02 17.77
CA ALA A 278 2.25 7.74 18.74
C ALA A 278 1.99 6.92 20.02
N GLY A 279 1.83 5.61 19.90
CA GLY A 279 1.69 4.68 21.02
C GLY A 279 2.99 4.46 21.79
N GLY A 280 4.12 4.52 21.07
CA GLY A 280 5.43 4.21 21.61
C GLY A 280 5.70 2.70 21.72
N PRO A 281 6.89 2.32 22.18
CA PRO A 281 7.30 0.93 22.34
C PRO A 281 6.44 0.20 23.38
N VAL A 282 5.99 -1.02 23.04
CA VAL A 282 5.22 -1.90 23.94
C VAL A 282 6.05 -3.16 24.18
N ALA A 283 6.25 -3.53 25.45
CA ALA A 283 7.06 -4.69 25.82
C ALA A 283 6.53 -5.98 25.16
N GLY A 284 7.44 -6.76 24.55
CA GLY A 284 7.11 -8.01 23.86
C GLY A 284 6.37 -7.86 22.53
N VAL A 285 6.20 -6.63 22.02
CA VAL A 285 5.56 -6.37 20.73
C VAL A 285 6.58 -5.76 19.77
N ASP A 286 6.88 -6.48 18.69
CA ASP A 286 7.59 -5.92 17.54
C ASP A 286 6.59 -5.17 16.63
N PRO A 287 6.67 -3.82 16.53
CA PRO A 287 5.77 -3.07 15.67
C PRO A 287 6.08 -3.26 14.17
N VAL A 288 7.32 -3.59 13.78
CA VAL A 288 7.65 -3.86 12.37
C VAL A 288 6.99 -5.16 11.94
N ARG A 289 6.98 -6.18 12.80
CA ARG A 289 6.20 -7.40 12.57
C ARG A 289 4.72 -7.13 12.35
N GLN A 290 4.09 -6.30 13.16
CA GLN A 290 2.67 -5.96 12.97
C GLN A 290 2.44 -5.24 11.63
N LEU A 291 3.27 -4.23 11.32
CA LEU A 291 3.18 -3.51 10.04
C LEU A 291 3.42 -4.42 8.84
N PHE A 292 4.35 -5.37 8.95
CA PHE A 292 4.59 -6.38 7.94
C PHE A 292 3.36 -7.24 7.69
N LEU A 293 2.77 -7.81 8.74
CA LEU A 293 1.60 -8.68 8.63
C LEU A 293 0.40 -7.92 8.04
N ASP A 294 0.16 -6.70 8.50
CA ASP A 294 -0.91 -5.83 8.00
C ASP A 294 -0.74 -5.49 6.51
N ALA A 295 0.50 -5.27 6.05
CA ALA A 295 0.79 -4.99 4.65
C ALA A 295 0.85 -6.27 3.79
N TRP A 296 1.14 -7.42 4.38
CA TRP A 296 1.45 -8.65 3.63
C TRP A 296 0.28 -9.13 2.77
N ASP A 297 -0.94 -9.10 3.30
CA ASP A 297 -2.13 -9.49 2.55
C ASP A 297 -2.43 -8.57 1.36
N GLY A 298 -2.07 -7.29 1.44
CA GLY A 298 -2.15 -6.38 0.30
C GLY A 298 -1.07 -6.69 -0.74
N LEU A 299 0.18 -6.86 -0.29
CA LEU A 299 1.32 -7.17 -1.15
C LEU A 299 1.11 -8.46 -1.95
N ARG A 300 0.65 -9.53 -1.30
CA ARG A 300 0.38 -10.80 -1.99
C ARG A 300 -0.67 -10.64 -3.08
N GLY A 301 -1.71 -9.83 -2.83
CA GLY A 301 -2.77 -9.56 -3.80
C GLY A 301 -2.22 -8.87 -5.05
N VAL A 302 -1.46 -7.78 -4.85
CA VAL A 302 -0.80 -7.03 -5.93
C VAL A 302 0.15 -7.91 -6.73
N VAL A 303 0.99 -8.72 -6.06
CA VAL A 303 1.94 -9.59 -6.74
C VAL A 303 1.22 -10.67 -7.56
N ARG A 304 0.18 -11.33 -7.01
CA ARG A 304 -0.61 -12.33 -7.74
C ARG A 304 -1.25 -11.76 -9.00
N GLN A 305 -1.88 -10.59 -8.87
CA GLN A 305 -2.43 -9.88 -10.02
C GLN A 305 -1.34 -9.53 -11.03
N SER A 306 -0.16 -9.09 -10.59
CA SER A 306 0.98 -8.78 -11.47
C SER A 306 1.47 -10.01 -12.23
N VAL A 307 1.52 -11.18 -11.58
CA VAL A 307 1.88 -12.46 -12.23
C VAL A 307 0.82 -12.88 -13.25
N ALA A 308 -0.46 -12.67 -12.95
CA ALA A 308 -1.57 -13.00 -13.86
C ALA A 308 -1.54 -12.19 -15.17
N HIS A 309 -1.06 -10.94 -15.13
CA HIS A 309 -0.90 -10.09 -16.32
C HIS A 309 0.30 -10.47 -17.20
N GLY A 310 1.13 -11.41 -16.74
CA GLY A 310 2.30 -11.90 -17.48
C GLY A 310 3.50 -10.95 -17.40
N GLY A 311 4.60 -11.36 -18.04
CA GLY A 311 5.85 -10.59 -18.03
C GLY A 311 7.05 -11.50 -18.29
N PRO A 312 8.27 -10.95 -18.25
CA PRO A 312 9.49 -11.74 -18.35
C PRO A 312 9.48 -12.87 -17.30
N GLN A 313 9.62 -14.12 -17.74
CA GLN A 313 9.48 -15.30 -16.88
C GLN A 313 10.38 -15.26 -15.64
N ASP A 314 11.59 -14.71 -15.75
CA ASP A 314 12.53 -14.57 -14.62
C ASP A 314 12.03 -13.60 -13.55
N ARG A 315 11.29 -12.55 -13.93
CA ARG A 315 10.69 -11.59 -12.99
C ARG A 315 9.53 -12.23 -12.25
N LEU A 316 8.69 -13.00 -12.96
CA LEU A 316 7.57 -13.73 -12.37
C LEU A 316 8.05 -14.72 -11.30
N LEU A 317 9.19 -15.38 -11.51
CA LEU A 317 9.79 -16.23 -10.48
C LEU A 317 10.22 -15.46 -9.25
N ARG A 318 10.89 -14.32 -9.42
CA ARG A 318 11.35 -13.51 -8.28
C ARG A 318 10.18 -13.06 -7.42
N TYR A 319 9.08 -12.66 -8.05
CA TYR A 319 7.84 -12.28 -7.38
C TYR A 319 7.22 -13.42 -6.61
N ALA A 320 7.21 -14.60 -7.21
CA ALA A 320 6.77 -15.82 -6.54
C ALA A 320 7.66 -16.21 -5.35
N SER A 321 8.99 -16.17 -5.50
CA SER A 321 9.93 -16.45 -4.41
C SER A 321 9.76 -15.44 -3.27
N PHE A 322 9.56 -14.17 -3.59
CA PHE A 322 9.28 -13.12 -2.61
C PHE A 322 7.98 -13.40 -1.83
N VAL A 323 6.88 -13.72 -2.53
CA VAL A 323 5.60 -14.07 -1.89
C VAL A 323 5.73 -15.35 -1.07
N ALA A 324 6.40 -16.38 -1.57
CA ALA A 324 6.61 -17.62 -0.83
C ALA A 324 7.40 -17.38 0.47
N ALA A 325 8.44 -16.54 0.43
CA ALA A 325 9.26 -16.24 1.59
C ALA A 325 8.46 -15.52 2.69
N GLY A 326 7.64 -14.52 2.35
CA GLY A 326 6.83 -13.85 3.36
C GLY A 326 5.56 -14.61 3.76
N ASP A 327 4.97 -15.44 2.87
CA ASP A 327 3.90 -16.36 3.24
C ASP A 327 4.39 -17.37 4.29
N ALA A 328 5.62 -17.89 4.14
CA ALA A 328 6.25 -18.74 5.15
C ALA A 328 6.44 -18.01 6.48
N LEU A 329 6.89 -16.74 6.45
CA LEU A 329 7.04 -15.93 7.66
C LEU A 329 5.70 -15.68 8.36
N ALA A 330 4.66 -15.30 7.61
CA ALA A 330 3.32 -15.06 8.14
C ALA A 330 2.66 -16.34 8.68
N ALA A 331 2.81 -17.46 7.97
CA ALA A 331 2.27 -18.75 8.38
C ALA A 331 2.95 -19.27 9.66
N LEU A 332 4.29 -19.16 9.74
CA LEU A 332 5.04 -19.51 10.94
C LEU A 332 4.62 -18.64 12.11
N ASP A 333 4.48 -17.35 11.89
CA ASP A 333 4.07 -16.41 12.91
C ASP A 333 2.69 -16.72 13.50
N ALA A 334 1.72 -17.04 12.63
CA ALA A 334 0.39 -17.43 13.05
C ALA A 334 0.37 -18.76 13.81
N ALA A 335 1.19 -19.72 13.40
CA ALA A 335 1.21 -21.07 13.94
C ALA A 335 2.03 -21.19 15.25
N ALA A 336 3.04 -20.32 15.39
CA ALA A 336 3.98 -20.32 16.50
C ALA A 336 4.30 -18.91 17.05
N PRO A 337 3.31 -18.12 17.53
CA PRO A 337 3.56 -16.76 18.03
C PRO A 337 4.58 -16.70 19.18
N SER A 338 4.68 -17.78 19.96
CA SER A 338 5.63 -17.92 21.07
C SER A 338 7.10 -17.93 20.64
N LEU A 339 7.41 -18.13 19.34
CA LEU A 339 8.78 -18.00 18.84
C LEU A 339 9.29 -16.55 18.96
N GLY A 340 8.39 -15.57 19.07
CA GLY A 340 8.76 -14.17 19.25
C GLY A 340 9.64 -13.66 18.12
N LEU A 341 9.26 -13.97 16.87
CA LEU A 341 9.98 -13.53 15.67
C LEU A 341 10.02 -12.00 15.62
N GLU A 342 11.20 -11.42 15.41
CA GLU A 342 11.39 -9.98 15.29
C GLU A 342 11.90 -9.63 13.89
N ILE A 343 11.19 -8.78 13.16
CA ILE A 343 11.62 -8.44 11.81
C ILE A 343 12.81 -7.47 11.87
N SER A 344 14.00 -8.00 11.59
CA SER A 344 15.23 -7.21 11.58
C SER A 344 15.44 -6.47 10.25
N SER A 345 16.24 -5.39 10.30
CA SER A 345 16.68 -4.70 9.07
C SER A 345 17.44 -5.63 8.12
N ASP A 346 18.22 -6.59 8.62
CA ASP A 346 18.93 -7.53 7.74
C ASP A 346 17.98 -8.54 7.09
N GLY A 347 16.91 -8.95 7.79
CA GLY A 347 15.80 -9.71 7.21
C GLY A 347 15.13 -8.95 6.07
N LEU A 348 14.75 -7.68 6.29
CA LEU A 348 14.14 -6.84 5.25
C LEU A 348 15.04 -6.66 4.02
N ARG A 349 16.36 -6.46 4.23
CA ARG A 349 17.33 -6.37 3.12
C ARG A 349 17.43 -7.66 2.31
N ARG A 350 17.41 -8.81 2.98
CA ARG A 350 17.43 -10.12 2.29
C ARG A 350 16.17 -10.28 1.45
N LEU A 351 15.01 -10.00 2.02
CA LEU A 351 13.73 -10.10 1.32
C LEU A 351 13.67 -9.14 0.11
N ALA A 352 14.16 -7.91 0.24
CA ALA A 352 14.27 -6.97 -0.88
C ALA A 352 15.16 -7.49 -2.02
N ARG A 353 16.28 -8.16 -1.70
CA ARG A 353 17.19 -8.74 -2.71
C ARG A 353 16.64 -9.96 -3.44
N VAL A 354 15.58 -10.59 -2.93
CA VAL A 354 14.84 -11.61 -3.68
C VAL A 354 14.13 -10.97 -4.89
N LEU A 355 13.61 -9.74 -4.76
CA LEU A 355 12.95 -9.02 -5.85
C LEU A 355 13.94 -8.49 -6.88
N ASP A 356 14.99 -7.81 -6.41
CA ASP A 356 16.07 -7.30 -7.25
C ASP A 356 17.45 -7.66 -6.66
N PRO A 357 18.04 -8.79 -7.06
CA PRO A 357 19.35 -9.22 -6.57
C PRO A 357 20.50 -8.35 -7.13
N THR A 358 20.23 -7.55 -8.17
CA THR A 358 21.22 -6.69 -8.82
C THR A 358 21.22 -5.26 -8.28
N TYR A 359 20.31 -4.95 -7.35
CA TYR A 359 20.18 -3.60 -6.79
C TYR A 359 21.47 -3.14 -6.10
N VAL A 360 21.96 -1.98 -6.52
CA VAL A 360 23.15 -1.33 -5.96
C VAL A 360 22.72 -0.23 -4.99
N GLY A 361 22.76 -0.53 -3.69
CA GLY A 361 22.40 0.41 -2.63
C GLY A 361 21.84 -0.30 -1.38
N ASP A 362 21.38 0.49 -0.40
CA ASP A 362 20.57 -0.05 0.71
C ASP A 362 19.09 0.01 0.33
N PRO A 363 18.38 -1.12 0.18
CA PRO A 363 16.94 -1.12 -0.10
C PRO A 363 16.10 -0.57 1.06
N LEU A 364 16.70 -0.34 2.24
CA LEU A 364 16.05 0.27 3.40
C LEU A 364 16.34 1.77 3.54
N ALA A 365 17.01 2.38 2.56
CA ALA A 365 17.41 3.79 2.65
C ALA A 365 16.19 4.70 2.90
N TYR A 366 16.19 5.37 4.05
CA TYR A 366 15.17 6.33 4.43
C TYR A 366 15.63 7.74 4.02
N THR A 367 14.91 8.37 3.09
CA THR A 367 15.22 9.71 2.57
C THR A 367 14.03 10.64 2.73
N GLU A 368 14.28 11.88 3.15
CA GLU A 368 13.26 12.93 3.21
C GLU A 368 13.10 13.69 1.89
N ALA A 369 14.01 13.47 0.93
CA ALA A 369 13.95 14.13 -0.37
C ALA A 369 12.76 13.61 -1.21
N PRO A 370 12.19 14.46 -2.08
CA PRO A 370 11.24 13.99 -3.08
C PRO A 370 11.83 12.89 -3.96
N ASP A 371 11.00 11.90 -4.26
CA ASP A 371 11.35 10.71 -5.01
C ASP A 371 10.70 10.76 -6.40
N PRO A 372 11.49 10.94 -7.48
CA PRO A 372 10.94 11.09 -8.81
C PRO A 372 10.20 9.83 -9.28
N VAL A 373 10.63 8.65 -8.86
CA VAL A 373 9.99 7.38 -9.24
C VAL A 373 8.62 7.26 -8.59
N LEU A 374 8.48 7.59 -7.30
CA LEU A 374 7.17 7.59 -6.64
C LEU A 374 6.22 8.62 -7.25
N ARG A 375 6.73 9.81 -7.56
CA ARG A 375 5.93 10.87 -8.20
C ARG A 375 5.42 10.46 -9.56
N GLU A 376 6.28 9.91 -10.41
CA GLU A 376 5.90 9.43 -11.73
C GLU A 376 4.90 8.27 -11.63
N LEU A 377 5.19 7.28 -10.78
CA LEU A 377 4.37 6.08 -10.61
C LEU A 377 2.93 6.41 -10.20
N PHE A 378 2.75 7.40 -9.33
CA PHE A 378 1.44 7.75 -8.77
C PHE A 378 0.89 9.08 -9.29
N HIS A 379 1.50 9.64 -10.35
CA HIS A 379 1.07 10.88 -10.99
C HIS A 379 0.96 12.07 -10.03
N PHE A 380 1.93 12.19 -9.13
CA PHE A 380 2.13 13.38 -8.31
C PHE A 380 3.11 14.32 -9.01
N HIS A 381 2.84 15.61 -8.91
CA HIS A 381 3.58 16.68 -9.55
C HIS A 381 4.32 17.50 -8.50
N GLU A 382 5.29 18.31 -8.92
CA GLU A 382 5.83 19.34 -8.03
C GLU A 382 4.78 20.46 -7.91
N PRO A 383 4.30 20.78 -6.69
CA PRO A 383 3.44 21.94 -6.49
C PRO A 383 4.14 23.20 -7.00
N ALA A 384 3.38 24.10 -7.63
CA ALA A 384 3.95 25.31 -8.22
C ALA A 384 4.82 26.07 -7.20
N PRO A 385 6.12 26.29 -7.49
CA PRO A 385 7.00 26.99 -6.57
C PRO A 385 6.57 28.46 -6.43
N SER A 386 6.75 29.06 -5.25
CA SER A 386 6.52 30.51 -5.09
C SER A 386 7.63 31.38 -5.69
N GLU A 387 8.77 30.80 -6.10
CA GLU A 387 9.92 31.52 -6.63
C GLU A 387 10.07 31.47 -8.16
N SER A 388 10.24 32.68 -8.70
CA SER A 388 10.90 33.03 -9.95
C SER A 388 12.32 32.48 -10.03
N THR A 389 12.72 31.98 -11.20
CA THR A 389 14.13 31.83 -11.58
C THR A 389 14.90 33.10 -11.19
N PRO A 390 16.09 33.01 -10.56
CA PRO A 390 16.91 34.18 -10.33
C PRO A 390 17.12 34.89 -11.67
N ALA A 391 16.79 36.18 -11.75
CA ALA A 391 17.26 36.98 -12.86
C ALA A 391 18.79 36.84 -12.90
N PRO A 392 19.39 36.56 -14.07
CA PRO A 392 20.84 36.56 -14.18
C PRO A 392 21.36 37.89 -13.64
N PRO A 393 22.52 37.88 -12.94
CA PRO A 393 23.10 39.11 -12.41
C PRO A 393 23.18 40.15 -13.54
N PRO A 394 22.95 41.44 -13.25
CA PRO A 394 23.10 42.48 -14.26
C PRO A 394 24.47 42.28 -14.90
N ALA A 395 24.47 42.11 -16.23
CA ALA A 395 25.70 42.00 -16.98
C ALA A 395 26.59 43.20 -16.61
N ASP A 396 27.84 42.89 -16.29
CA ASP A 396 28.90 43.84 -15.97
C ASP A 396 28.76 45.12 -16.80
N GLU A 397 28.99 46.27 -16.17
CA GLU A 397 28.99 47.61 -16.76
C GLU A 397 30.15 47.85 -17.75
N SER A 398 30.45 46.89 -18.62
CA SER A 398 31.47 46.96 -19.66
C SER A 398 30.95 46.59 -21.05
N SER A 399 29.71 46.96 -21.39
CA SER A 399 29.26 46.95 -22.79
C SER A 399 28.30 48.09 -23.09
N TRP A 400 28.87 49.23 -23.48
CA TRP A 400 28.19 50.48 -23.82
C TRP A 400 27.77 50.58 -25.30
N LEU A 401 27.91 49.54 -26.13
CA LEU A 401 27.60 49.62 -27.56
C LEU A 401 26.93 48.33 -28.09
N GLY A 402 25.60 48.29 -28.04
CA GLY A 402 24.76 47.30 -28.73
C GLY A 402 23.27 47.48 -28.42
N PRO A 403 22.34 47.28 -29.38
CA PRO A 403 20.92 47.47 -29.15
C PRO A 403 20.42 46.43 -28.13
N ARG A 404 20.01 46.90 -26.95
CA ARG A 404 19.41 46.07 -25.90
C ARG A 404 18.03 45.61 -26.38
N THR A 405 17.92 44.33 -26.74
CA THR A 405 16.63 43.65 -26.75
C THR A 405 16.13 43.60 -25.32
N ALA A 406 15.17 44.46 -24.97
CA ALA A 406 14.48 44.40 -23.70
C ALA A 406 13.62 43.13 -23.69
N TRP A 407 14.12 42.07 -23.07
CA TRP A 407 13.29 40.93 -22.70
C TRP A 407 12.36 41.40 -21.59
N ALA A 408 11.11 41.68 -21.93
CA ALA A 408 10.08 41.92 -20.94
C ALA A 408 9.97 40.66 -20.09
N ALA A 409 10.32 40.76 -18.80
CA ALA A 409 10.03 39.70 -17.84
C ALA A 409 8.52 39.40 -17.91
N PRO A 410 8.12 38.13 -17.98
CA PRO A 410 6.71 37.80 -17.94
C PRO A 410 6.08 38.43 -16.68
N PRO A 411 4.81 38.86 -16.75
CA PRO A 411 4.16 39.47 -15.60
C PRO A 411 4.25 38.53 -14.40
N PRO A 412 4.48 39.06 -13.18
CA PRO A 412 4.66 38.24 -12.00
C PRO A 412 3.43 37.35 -11.80
N ASP A 413 3.70 36.06 -11.58
CA ASP A 413 2.66 35.09 -11.30
C ASP A 413 1.83 35.55 -10.07
N GLU A 414 0.51 35.58 -10.23
CA GLU A 414 -0.39 36.09 -9.18
C GLU A 414 -0.26 35.29 -7.89
N LEU A 415 -0.17 33.96 -8.00
CA LEU A 415 0.00 33.07 -6.86
C LEU A 415 1.31 33.35 -6.12
N GLY A 416 2.43 33.47 -6.84
CA GLY A 416 3.72 33.82 -6.23
C GLY A 416 3.70 35.18 -5.53
N THR A 417 2.97 36.16 -6.07
CA THR A 417 2.81 37.48 -5.44
C THR A 417 2.04 37.41 -4.13
N ILE A 418 0.94 36.64 -4.10
CA ILE A 418 0.14 36.44 -2.88
C ILE A 418 0.92 35.61 -1.86
N ALA A 419 1.65 34.58 -2.30
CA ALA A 419 2.48 33.74 -1.43
C ALA A 419 3.53 34.58 -0.70
N ARG A 420 4.27 35.44 -1.41
CA ARG A 420 5.24 36.36 -0.80
C ARG A 420 4.61 37.32 0.20
N ARG A 421 3.39 37.79 -0.07
CA ARG A 421 2.67 38.65 0.88
C ARG A 421 2.28 37.91 2.16
N LEU A 422 1.99 36.61 2.06
CA LEU A 422 1.59 35.75 3.18
C LEU A 422 2.78 35.14 3.92
N ASP A 423 4.00 35.29 3.41
CA ASP A 423 5.20 34.72 4.01
C ASP A 423 5.38 35.24 5.44
N ARG A 424 5.41 34.31 6.40
CA ARG A 424 5.51 34.55 7.85
C ARG A 424 4.53 35.59 8.40
N TRP A 425 3.41 35.84 7.72
CA TRP A 425 2.44 36.84 8.16
C TRP A 425 1.54 36.28 9.26
N LEU A 426 1.69 36.82 10.47
CA LEU A 426 0.76 36.64 11.59
C LEU A 426 -0.16 37.87 11.68
N PRO A 427 -1.45 37.76 11.31
CA PRO A 427 -2.32 38.93 11.22
C PRO A 427 -2.70 39.46 12.61
N ARG A 428 -2.65 40.78 12.77
CA ARG A 428 -3.26 41.49 13.89
C ARG A 428 -4.79 41.53 13.76
N PRO A 429 -5.54 41.80 14.84
CA PRO A 429 -7.01 41.86 14.77
C PRO A 429 -7.58 42.77 13.67
N ASP A 430 -6.94 43.90 13.39
CA ASP A 430 -7.29 44.85 12.33
C ASP A 430 -6.90 44.38 10.92
N GLU A 431 -5.96 43.43 10.81
CA GLU A 431 -5.47 42.88 9.54
C GLU A 431 -6.22 41.60 9.11
N LEU A 432 -7.06 41.03 9.98
CA LEU A 432 -7.73 39.74 9.76
C LEU A 432 -8.50 39.67 8.44
N THR A 433 -9.17 40.76 8.06
CA THR A 433 -9.91 40.84 6.78
C THR A 433 -8.96 40.74 5.59
N ALA A 434 -7.88 41.51 5.59
CA ALA A 434 -6.90 41.52 4.51
C ALA A 434 -6.16 40.18 4.39
N TYR A 435 -5.82 39.56 5.53
CA TYR A 435 -5.23 38.22 5.58
C TYR A 435 -6.18 37.16 5.02
N ARG A 436 -7.43 37.15 5.50
CA ARG A 436 -8.47 36.22 5.03
C ARG A 436 -8.66 36.31 3.53
N ASP A 437 -8.74 37.51 2.98
CA ASP A 437 -8.95 37.73 1.54
C ASP A 437 -7.75 37.25 0.73
N ALA A 438 -6.52 37.48 1.22
CA ALA A 438 -5.29 36.99 0.60
C ALA A 438 -5.22 35.44 0.61
N VAL A 439 -5.48 34.80 1.76
CA VAL A 439 -5.49 33.33 1.85
C VAL A 439 -6.62 32.72 1.01
N GLY A 440 -7.81 33.31 1.03
CA GLY A 440 -8.93 32.87 0.21
C GLY A 440 -8.61 32.93 -1.29
N ARG A 441 -7.96 33.99 -1.75
CA ARG A 441 -7.49 34.11 -3.15
C ARG A 441 -6.40 33.09 -3.47
N LEU A 442 -5.44 32.87 -2.56
CA LEU A 442 -4.41 31.83 -2.71
C LEU A 442 -5.04 30.44 -2.89
N LEU A 443 -5.96 30.05 -2.00
CA LEU A 443 -6.61 28.74 -2.06
C LEU A 443 -7.46 28.57 -3.32
N ALA A 444 -8.10 29.62 -3.82
CA ALA A 444 -8.85 29.59 -5.08
C ALA A 444 -7.93 29.38 -6.30
N LEU A 445 -6.80 30.10 -6.36
CA LEU A 445 -5.82 29.94 -7.44
C LEU A 445 -5.18 28.55 -7.42
N VAL A 446 -4.83 28.06 -6.23
CA VAL A 446 -4.30 26.71 -6.02
C VAL A 446 -5.31 25.66 -6.49
N ALA A 447 -6.57 25.73 -6.03
CA ALA A 447 -7.61 24.78 -6.44
C ALA A 447 -7.79 24.77 -7.96
N GLY A 448 -7.78 25.93 -8.63
CA GLY A 448 -7.88 26.02 -10.09
C GLY A 448 -6.70 25.34 -10.81
N ARG A 449 -5.46 25.64 -10.40
CA ARG A 449 -4.25 25.05 -11.02
C ARG A 449 -4.19 23.54 -10.82
N THR A 450 -4.41 23.09 -9.59
CA THR A 450 -4.30 21.68 -9.24
C THR A 450 -5.41 20.85 -9.90
N ALA A 451 -6.63 21.39 -10.02
CA ALA A 451 -7.71 20.75 -10.76
C ALA A 451 -7.34 20.48 -12.23
N GLY A 452 -6.72 21.48 -12.89
CA GLY A 452 -6.25 21.34 -14.26
C GLY A 452 -5.10 20.34 -14.40
N ALA A 453 -4.08 20.44 -13.54
CA ALA A 453 -2.92 19.55 -13.57
C ALA A 453 -3.29 18.07 -13.31
N ASN A 454 -4.28 17.81 -12.46
CA ASN A 454 -4.72 16.46 -12.10
C ASN A 454 -5.94 15.97 -12.89
N ALA A 455 -6.37 16.72 -13.93
CA ALA A 455 -7.53 16.40 -14.75
C ALA A 455 -8.78 16.04 -13.93
N VAL A 456 -9.07 16.81 -12.87
CA VAL A 456 -10.27 16.60 -12.04
C VAL A 456 -11.51 16.67 -12.93
N GLU A 457 -12.32 15.61 -12.93
CA GLU A 457 -13.49 15.50 -13.80
C GLU A 457 -14.40 16.73 -13.69
N ASP A 458 -14.95 17.21 -14.82
CA ASP A 458 -15.77 18.43 -14.87
C ASP A 458 -16.93 18.42 -13.87
N ARG A 459 -17.56 17.25 -13.67
CA ARG A 459 -18.65 17.08 -12.68
C ARG A 459 -18.22 17.40 -11.25
N PHE A 460 -16.93 17.30 -10.94
CA PHE A 460 -16.37 17.61 -9.63
C PHE A 460 -15.70 18.98 -9.54
N ALA A 461 -15.52 19.72 -10.65
CA ALA A 461 -14.77 20.99 -10.65
C ALA A 461 -15.27 21.99 -9.60
N ARG A 462 -16.60 22.24 -9.55
CA ARG A 462 -17.19 23.11 -8.53
C ARG A 462 -17.04 22.55 -7.12
N LEU A 463 -17.23 21.24 -6.95
CA LEU A 463 -17.09 20.57 -5.66
C LEU A 463 -15.67 20.71 -5.12
N TYR A 464 -14.67 20.52 -5.98
CA TYR A 464 -13.26 20.58 -5.66
C TYR A 464 -12.83 22.00 -5.26
N GLY A 465 -13.31 23.02 -5.98
CA GLY A 465 -13.09 24.43 -5.62
C GLY A 465 -13.64 24.82 -4.24
N VAL A 466 -14.68 24.13 -3.74
CA VAL A 466 -15.20 24.27 -2.36
C VAL A 466 -14.43 23.40 -1.38
N LEU A 467 -14.02 22.20 -1.80
CA LEU A 467 -13.35 21.21 -0.97
C LEU A 467 -12.03 21.75 -0.42
N VAL A 468 -11.16 22.31 -1.28
CA VAL A 468 -9.83 22.81 -0.88
C VAL A 468 -9.91 23.83 0.27
N PRO A 469 -10.65 24.94 0.16
CA PRO A 469 -10.78 25.89 1.27
C PRO A 469 -11.50 25.34 2.51
N ALA A 470 -12.44 24.40 2.33
CA ALA A 470 -13.09 23.73 3.46
C ALA A 470 -12.11 22.84 4.23
N VAL A 471 -11.21 22.13 3.55
CA VAL A 471 -10.16 21.32 4.18
C VAL A 471 -9.13 22.22 4.87
N ALA A 472 -8.67 23.29 4.23
CA ALA A 472 -7.78 24.26 4.88
C ALA A 472 -8.40 24.84 6.17
N TRP A 473 -9.70 25.13 6.18
CA TRP A 473 -10.39 25.60 7.38
C TRP A 473 -10.52 24.48 8.42
N GLN A 474 -10.82 23.26 7.96
CA GLN A 474 -10.94 22.11 8.81
C GLN A 474 -9.63 21.76 9.52
N GLU A 475 -8.50 21.88 8.83
CA GLU A 475 -7.21 21.41 9.31
C GLU A 475 -6.43 22.47 10.09
N SER A 476 -6.34 23.71 9.60
CA SER A 476 -5.46 24.74 10.19
C SER A 476 -6.16 26.02 10.63
N CYS A 477 -7.44 26.18 10.26
CA CYS A 477 -8.11 27.47 10.26
C CYS A 477 -7.43 28.50 9.34
N TRP A 478 -7.04 28.07 8.14
CA TRP A 478 -6.38 28.91 7.13
C TRP A 478 -5.04 29.51 7.60
N ARG A 479 -4.31 28.80 8.48
CA ARG A 479 -3.03 29.27 9.05
C ARG A 479 -1.88 28.39 8.60
N GLN A 480 -0.87 29.01 8.00
CA GLN A 480 0.44 28.37 7.80
C GLN A 480 1.37 28.59 8.99
N PHE A 481 1.36 29.81 9.56
CA PHE A 481 2.31 30.24 10.58
C PHE A 481 1.64 30.49 11.92
N VAL A 482 2.42 30.34 12.98
CA VAL A 482 2.04 30.60 14.38
C VAL A 482 3.22 31.24 15.12
N GLU A 483 2.94 31.89 16.24
CA GLU A 483 3.97 32.32 17.18
C GLU A 483 4.22 31.21 18.22
N ARG A 484 5.49 30.87 18.43
CA ARG A 484 5.94 29.99 19.52
C ARG A 484 7.21 30.58 20.11
N ASP A 485 7.25 30.72 21.44
CA ASP A 485 8.39 31.29 22.18
C ASP A 485 8.85 32.66 21.64
N GLY A 486 7.90 33.50 21.23
CA GLY A 486 8.15 34.83 20.67
C GLY A 486 8.73 34.84 19.25
N GLN A 487 8.79 33.69 18.57
CA GLN A 487 9.25 33.58 17.18
C GLN A 487 8.15 33.08 16.25
N VAL A 488 8.10 33.63 15.04
CA VAL A 488 7.23 33.12 13.98
C VAL A 488 7.79 31.79 13.48
N THR A 489 6.96 30.77 13.53
CA THR A 489 7.26 29.42 13.01
C THR A 489 6.07 28.88 12.24
N TYR A 490 6.21 27.72 11.60
CA TYR A 490 5.12 27.05 10.91
C TYR A 490 4.22 26.27 11.88
N LEU A 491 2.97 26.08 11.49
CA LEU A 491 2.01 25.28 12.23
C LEU A 491 2.39 23.80 12.12
N LEU A 492 2.78 23.21 13.25
CA LEU A 492 3.15 21.80 13.36
C LEU A 492 2.24 21.09 14.38
N SER A 493 1.55 20.03 13.94
CA SER A 493 0.75 19.18 14.80
C SER A 493 1.63 18.22 15.61
N LYS A 494 1.07 17.61 16.66
CA LYS A 494 1.76 16.56 17.42
C LYS A 494 2.01 15.28 16.61
N SER A 495 1.22 15.02 15.58
CA SER A 495 1.35 13.88 14.66
C SER A 495 2.28 14.15 13.47
N GLY A 496 2.90 15.34 13.39
CA GLY A 496 3.84 15.69 12.33
C GLY A 496 3.18 16.29 11.07
N ASP A 497 1.97 16.82 11.20
CA ASP A 497 1.25 17.50 10.12
C ASP A 497 1.61 18.98 10.07
N VAL A 498 1.84 19.50 8.87
CA VAL A 498 2.45 20.82 8.68
C VAL A 498 1.55 21.76 7.89
N GLY A 499 1.48 23.02 8.34
CA GLY A 499 1.01 24.15 7.56
C GLY A 499 -0.50 24.22 7.32
N ILE A 500 -0.90 25.03 6.33
CA ILE A 500 -2.29 25.41 6.06
C ILE A 500 -3.18 24.22 5.70
N MET A 501 -2.63 23.19 5.07
CA MET A 501 -3.36 21.95 4.74
C MET A 501 -3.06 20.80 5.71
N GLN A 502 -2.20 20.99 6.72
CA GLN A 502 -1.76 19.94 7.66
C GLN A 502 -1.33 18.67 6.91
N VAL A 503 -0.38 18.81 5.97
CA VAL A 503 0.18 17.67 5.23
C VAL A 503 1.15 16.92 6.15
N ASN A 504 0.93 15.62 6.34
CA ASN A 504 1.77 14.79 7.20
C ASN A 504 3.14 14.49 6.56
N ARG A 505 4.22 14.87 7.23
CA ARG A 505 5.60 14.71 6.73
C ARG A 505 6.03 13.26 6.50
N ARG A 506 5.50 12.31 7.29
CA ARG A 506 5.86 10.89 7.19
C ARG A 506 4.98 10.15 6.20
N VAL A 507 3.66 10.39 6.22
CA VAL A 507 2.72 9.75 5.27
C VAL A 507 3.02 10.12 3.83
N TRP A 508 3.37 11.38 3.58
CA TRP A 508 3.63 11.89 2.23
C TRP A 508 5.12 12.01 1.89
N ARG A 509 6.00 11.38 2.67
CA ARG A 509 7.44 11.33 2.42
C ARG A 509 7.73 10.81 1.01
N GLY A 510 8.64 11.47 0.29
CA GLY A 510 8.99 11.13 -1.09
C GLY A 510 8.03 11.73 -2.13
N PHE A 511 6.86 12.24 -1.75
CA PHE A 511 5.97 12.94 -2.68
C PHE A 511 6.19 14.45 -2.69
N PHE A 512 6.59 15.04 -1.56
CA PHE A 512 6.73 16.50 -1.41
C PHE A 512 8.01 16.87 -0.67
N ASP A 513 8.52 18.07 -0.94
CA ASP A 513 9.67 18.66 -0.26
C ASP A 513 9.27 19.13 1.13
N LEU A 514 9.89 18.57 2.19
CA LEU A 514 9.52 18.88 3.57
C LEU A 514 9.80 20.33 3.96
N ALA A 515 10.91 20.91 3.49
CA ALA A 515 11.26 22.30 3.82
C ALA A 515 10.27 23.27 3.18
N LYS A 516 9.84 23.00 1.94
CA LYS A 516 8.81 23.81 1.27
C LYS A 516 7.43 23.61 1.89
N LEU A 517 7.06 22.40 2.34
CA LEU A 517 5.81 22.18 3.09
C LEU A 517 5.76 23.04 4.36
N GLU A 518 6.90 23.22 5.03
CA GLU A 518 7.05 24.01 6.25
C GLU A 518 6.97 25.52 5.98
N TRP A 519 7.70 26.02 4.99
CA TRP A 519 7.93 27.47 4.86
C TRP A 519 7.23 28.15 3.68
N ASP A 520 6.74 27.40 2.68
CA ASP A 520 6.03 27.97 1.54
C ASP A 520 4.53 27.65 1.63
N ILE A 521 3.72 28.67 1.95
CA ILE A 521 2.27 28.54 2.08
C ILE A 521 1.59 28.11 0.77
N ALA A 522 2.09 28.55 -0.38
CA ALA A 522 1.54 28.15 -1.68
C ALA A 522 1.90 26.71 -2.00
N TYR A 523 3.13 26.28 -1.67
CA TYR A 523 3.56 24.91 -1.80
C TYR A 523 2.74 23.96 -0.91
N ASN A 524 2.56 24.31 0.37
CA ASN A 524 1.75 23.51 1.30
C ASN A 524 0.29 23.41 0.85
N ALA A 525 -0.31 24.53 0.44
CA ALA A 525 -1.65 24.56 -0.12
C ALA A 525 -1.75 23.70 -1.39
N GLY A 526 -0.77 23.80 -2.28
CA GLY A 526 -0.67 23.02 -3.52
C GLY A 526 -0.57 21.53 -3.28
N ALA A 527 0.32 21.09 -2.38
CA ALA A 527 0.48 19.70 -1.99
C ALA A 527 -0.80 19.13 -1.38
N GLY A 528 -1.43 19.85 -0.44
CA GLY A 528 -2.70 19.43 0.14
C GLY A 528 -3.84 19.36 -0.89
N ALA A 529 -3.90 20.32 -1.81
CA ALA A 529 -4.87 20.28 -2.91
C ALA A 529 -4.63 19.09 -3.84
N GLU A 530 -3.38 18.77 -4.16
CA GLU A 530 -3.04 17.65 -5.04
C GLU A 530 -3.40 16.31 -4.41
N ILE A 531 -3.10 16.13 -3.12
CA ILE A 531 -3.58 14.99 -2.34
C ILE A 531 -5.10 14.89 -2.44
N LEU A 532 -5.84 16.00 -2.23
CA LEU A 532 -7.30 15.99 -2.34
C LEU A 532 -7.78 15.60 -3.74
N ALA A 533 -7.09 16.01 -4.81
CA ALA A 533 -7.45 15.64 -6.18
C ALA A 533 -7.29 14.12 -6.39
N GLN A 534 -6.15 13.57 -5.97
CA GLN A 534 -5.86 12.13 -6.05
C GLN A 534 -6.89 11.31 -5.25
N LEU A 535 -7.19 11.71 -4.02
CA LEU A 535 -8.17 11.03 -3.16
C LEU A 535 -9.62 11.20 -3.68
N LEU A 536 -9.94 12.33 -4.33
CA LEU A 536 -11.23 12.54 -4.98
C LEU A 536 -11.44 11.61 -6.16
N THR A 537 -10.45 11.49 -7.05
CA THR A 537 -10.49 10.58 -8.19
C THR A 537 -10.61 9.13 -7.72
N ARG A 538 -9.80 8.73 -6.73
CA ARG A 538 -9.71 7.32 -6.28
C ARG A 538 -10.90 6.88 -5.42
N TYR A 539 -11.33 7.70 -4.45
CA TYR A 539 -12.36 7.29 -3.49
C TYR A 539 -13.61 8.16 -3.53
N GLY A 540 -13.46 9.48 -3.70
CA GLY A 540 -14.59 10.39 -3.75
C GLY A 540 -15.56 10.07 -4.90
N ALA A 541 -15.02 9.80 -6.09
CA ALA A 541 -15.79 9.45 -7.28
C ALA A 541 -16.65 8.19 -7.08
N ARG A 542 -16.13 7.19 -6.35
CA ARG A 542 -16.84 5.93 -6.03
C ARG A 542 -18.08 6.17 -5.16
N GLU A 543 -18.10 7.25 -4.40
CA GLU A 543 -19.16 7.58 -3.43
C GLU A 543 -20.17 8.60 -3.98
N ALA A 544 -19.94 9.12 -5.18
CA ALA A 544 -20.74 10.18 -5.80
C ALA A 544 -22.10 9.71 -6.37
N SER A 545 -22.31 8.40 -6.55
CA SER A 545 -23.45 7.83 -7.28
C SER A 545 -24.83 8.18 -6.71
N GLY A 546 -24.95 8.33 -5.39
CA GLY A 546 -26.20 8.74 -4.74
C GLY A 546 -26.35 10.25 -4.61
N ARG A 547 -25.26 10.95 -4.29
CA ARG A 547 -25.22 12.40 -4.08
C ARG A 547 -23.80 12.89 -4.33
N LEU A 548 -23.63 13.88 -5.21
CA LEU A 548 -22.31 14.37 -5.62
C LEU A 548 -21.45 14.80 -4.42
N GLU A 549 -22.05 15.44 -3.42
CA GLU A 549 -21.32 15.92 -2.23
C GLU A 549 -20.84 14.81 -1.29
N ASN A 550 -21.31 13.56 -1.45
CA ASN A 550 -20.69 12.43 -0.77
C ASN A 550 -19.24 12.22 -1.22
N ALA A 551 -18.88 12.65 -2.43
CA ALA A 551 -17.50 12.65 -2.89
C ALA A 551 -16.62 13.51 -1.97
N ALA A 552 -17.06 14.73 -1.62
CA ALA A 552 -16.33 15.60 -0.70
C ALA A 552 -16.15 14.97 0.70
N ARG A 553 -17.20 14.31 1.21
CA ARG A 553 -17.15 13.62 2.52
C ARG A 553 -16.20 12.43 2.51
N ALA A 554 -16.23 11.65 1.43
CA ALA A 554 -15.37 10.50 1.25
C ALA A 554 -13.90 10.90 1.09
N THR A 555 -13.64 11.90 0.25
CA THR A 555 -12.29 12.46 0.03
C THR A 555 -11.70 12.98 1.34
N TYR A 556 -12.47 13.74 2.12
CA TYR A 556 -11.95 14.23 3.41
C TYR A 556 -11.74 13.11 4.44
N ALA A 557 -12.64 12.13 4.51
CA ALA A 557 -12.46 11.00 5.41
C ALA A 557 -11.17 10.22 5.08
N ALA A 558 -10.86 10.05 3.79
CA ALA A 558 -9.59 9.48 3.33
C ALA A 558 -8.38 10.39 3.62
N TYR A 559 -8.50 11.71 3.41
CA TYR A 559 -7.45 12.68 3.71
C TYR A 559 -7.04 12.64 5.19
N ASN A 560 -8.03 12.47 6.06
CA ASN A 560 -7.86 12.53 7.51
C ASN A 560 -7.42 11.20 8.16
N GLY A 561 -7.70 10.07 7.53
CA GLY A 561 -7.52 8.73 8.14
C GLY A 561 -6.95 7.67 7.22
N GLY A 562 -6.41 8.07 6.06
CA GLY A 562 -5.89 7.18 5.04
C GLY A 562 -6.98 6.54 4.15
N PRO A 563 -6.57 5.86 3.07
CA PRO A 563 -7.45 5.23 2.08
C PRO A 563 -8.63 4.45 2.66
N GLY A 564 -8.38 3.59 3.65
CA GLY A 564 -9.41 2.74 4.28
C GLY A 564 -10.53 3.52 4.99
N ALA A 565 -10.32 4.80 5.31
CA ALA A 565 -11.30 5.62 6.02
C ALA A 565 -12.34 6.28 5.09
N TYR A 566 -12.24 6.17 3.76
CA TYR A 566 -13.09 6.93 2.84
C TYR A 566 -14.61 6.73 3.04
N ARG A 567 -15.06 5.59 3.57
CA ARG A 567 -16.49 5.31 3.86
C ARG A 567 -16.92 5.68 5.28
N ARG A 568 -15.98 6.08 6.15
CA ARG A 568 -16.20 6.31 7.59
C ARG A 568 -17.40 7.22 7.87
N TYR A 569 -17.58 8.26 7.06
CA TYR A 569 -18.63 9.26 7.22
C TYR A 569 -20.08 8.71 7.19
N ARG A 570 -20.29 7.49 6.65
CA ARG A 570 -21.61 6.84 6.51
C ARG A 570 -21.74 5.51 7.25
N LEU A 571 -20.68 5.04 7.91
CA LEU A 571 -20.75 3.81 8.71
C LEU A 571 -21.59 4.03 9.98
N ALA A 572 -22.42 3.05 10.34
CA ALA A 572 -23.25 3.12 11.54
C ALA A 572 -22.39 3.16 12.83
N ARG A 573 -21.34 2.35 12.88
CA ARG A 573 -20.43 2.20 14.02
C ARG A 573 -19.08 2.83 13.70
N VAL A 574 -18.82 3.99 14.32
CA VAL A 574 -17.56 4.74 14.23
C VAL A 574 -17.24 5.31 15.62
N PRO A 575 -15.96 5.33 16.05
CA PRO A 575 -15.53 6.02 17.27
C PRO A 575 -16.08 7.45 17.36
N ARG A 576 -16.46 7.89 18.57
CA ARG A 576 -17.12 9.19 18.77
C ARG A 576 -16.28 10.37 18.26
N ALA A 577 -14.96 10.30 18.46
CA ALA A 577 -14.01 11.33 18.01
C ALA A 577 -13.99 11.45 16.48
N GLN A 578 -13.82 10.32 15.77
CA GLN A 578 -13.83 10.28 14.31
C GLN A 578 -15.17 10.75 13.71
N ARG A 579 -16.30 10.34 14.30
CA ARG A 579 -17.62 10.82 13.88
C ARG A 579 -17.78 12.34 14.09
N ALA A 580 -17.15 12.91 15.12
CA ALA A 580 -17.17 14.36 15.34
C ALA A 580 -16.36 15.10 14.26
N ILE A 581 -15.20 14.56 13.86
CA ILE A 581 -14.38 15.09 12.76
C ILE A 581 -15.18 15.15 11.46
N ASP A 582 -15.79 14.03 11.05
CA ASP A 582 -16.53 13.96 9.77
C ASP A 582 -17.75 14.89 9.74
N ARG A 583 -18.41 15.09 10.89
CA ARG A 583 -19.52 16.05 11.02
C ARG A 583 -19.04 17.48 10.96
N ALA A 584 -17.97 17.82 11.69
CA ALA A 584 -17.41 19.16 11.68
C ALA A 584 -16.94 19.57 10.28
N PHE A 585 -16.26 18.66 9.57
CA PHE A 585 -15.90 18.89 8.18
C PHE A 585 -17.13 19.15 7.30
N TRP A 586 -18.18 18.32 7.42
CA TRP A 586 -19.37 18.47 6.60
C TRP A 586 -20.06 19.83 6.81
N GLU A 587 -20.16 20.30 8.05
CA GLU A 587 -20.70 21.63 8.36
C GLU A 587 -19.87 22.75 7.76
N LYS A 588 -18.53 22.66 7.86
CA LYS A 588 -17.60 23.63 7.25
C LYS A 588 -17.70 23.64 5.74
N TYR A 589 -17.73 22.46 5.10
CA TYR A 589 -17.92 22.33 3.66
C TYR A 589 -19.21 23.01 3.21
N GLN A 590 -20.33 22.77 3.90
CA GLN A 590 -21.61 23.42 3.59
C GLN A 590 -21.56 24.95 3.78
N ALA A 591 -20.86 25.43 4.80
CA ALA A 591 -20.68 26.87 5.03
C ALA A 591 -19.85 27.53 3.92
N VAL A 592 -18.76 26.91 3.47
CA VAL A 592 -17.98 27.38 2.32
C VAL A 592 -18.80 27.34 1.03
N ALA A 593 -19.51 26.23 0.77
CA ALA A 593 -20.35 26.05 -0.42
C ALA A 593 -21.46 27.10 -0.54
N THR A 594 -21.92 27.65 0.59
CA THR A 594 -22.99 28.66 0.66
C THR A 594 -22.46 30.09 0.87
N GLY A 595 -21.14 30.31 0.82
CA GLY A 595 -20.53 31.63 1.04
C GLY A 595 -20.67 32.16 2.47
N ARG A 596 -21.04 31.32 3.43
CA ARG A 596 -21.27 31.69 4.84
C ARG A 596 -20.04 31.51 5.74
N ALA A 597 -18.92 31.06 5.18
CA ALA A 597 -17.70 30.79 5.95
C ALA A 597 -17.03 32.08 6.50
N LEU A 598 -17.07 33.20 5.77
CA LEU A 598 -16.62 34.56 6.18
C LEU A 598 -15.47 34.58 7.21
N ASP A 599 -15.60 35.31 8.33
CA ASP A 599 -14.58 35.43 9.39
C ASP A 599 -14.40 34.15 10.23
N PHE A 600 -15.27 33.15 10.07
CA PHE A 600 -15.20 31.93 10.87
C PHE A 600 -14.00 31.04 10.48
N VAL A 601 -13.42 31.25 9.30
CA VAL A 601 -12.32 30.44 8.77
C VAL A 601 -11.03 30.56 9.59
N LEU A 602 -10.83 31.68 10.30
CA LEU A 602 -9.62 31.94 11.07
C LEU A 602 -9.66 31.39 12.51
N CYS A 603 -10.82 30.89 12.96
CA CYS A 603 -11.03 30.32 14.30
C CYS A 603 -10.55 31.21 15.47
N VAL A 604 -10.52 32.52 15.28
CA VAL A 604 -10.19 33.49 16.34
C VAL A 604 -11.32 33.45 17.38
N GLU A 605 -10.98 33.46 18.68
CA GLU A 605 -11.94 33.39 19.79
C GLU A 605 -12.91 34.58 19.81
N ARG A 606 -13.95 34.54 18.96
CA ARG A 606 -15.15 35.37 19.05
C ARG A 606 -16.30 34.65 18.38
N TRP A 607 -16.77 33.63 19.06
CA TRP A 607 -18.18 33.30 18.96
C TRP A 607 -18.98 34.37 19.68
N SER A 608 -19.48 35.32 18.91
CA SER A 608 -20.65 36.08 19.34
C SER A 608 -21.77 35.73 18.38
N THR A 609 -22.80 35.10 18.93
CA THR A 609 -24.16 35.21 18.42
C THR A 609 -24.37 36.67 17.98
N PRO A 610 -24.87 36.94 16.77
CA PRO A 610 -25.05 38.31 16.32
C PRO A 610 -25.81 39.09 17.39
N ALA A 611 -25.26 40.23 17.80
CA ALA A 611 -25.92 41.13 18.73
C ALA A 611 -27.30 41.47 18.13
N ARG A 612 -28.36 41.04 18.82
CA ARG A 612 -29.71 41.52 18.58
C ARG A 612 -29.76 42.98 18.99
N GLU A 613 -29.33 43.89 18.13
CA GLU A 613 -29.72 45.30 18.19
C GLU A 613 -29.15 46.09 17.01
N ARG A 614 -29.98 46.20 15.96
CA ARG A 614 -30.25 47.45 15.24
C ARG A 614 -31.51 47.29 14.39
N LEU A 615 -32.62 47.10 15.09
CA LEU A 615 -33.96 47.45 14.61
C LEU A 615 -34.59 48.33 15.70
N SER A 616 -34.24 49.60 15.66
CA SER A 616 -34.96 50.71 16.28
C SER A 616 -35.09 51.74 15.15
N SER A 617 -36.23 52.32 14.81
CA SER A 617 -37.29 52.86 15.65
C SER A 617 -38.53 53.16 14.79
N ALA A 618 -39.73 52.88 15.31
CA ALA A 618 -40.93 53.70 15.14
C ALA A 618 -42.08 53.18 16.04
N SER A 619 -42.55 54.07 16.91
CA SER A 619 -43.81 54.14 17.68
C SER A 619 -45.05 54.13 16.76
N ASP A 620 -46.29 53.71 17.06
CA ASP A 620 -47.04 53.27 18.26
C ASP A 620 -48.34 52.53 17.76
N PRO A 621 -49.44 52.35 18.51
CA PRO A 621 -49.90 51.08 19.09
C PRO A 621 -51.10 50.41 18.37
N SER A 622 -51.15 49.07 18.38
CA SER A 622 -52.36 48.31 18.76
C SER A 622 -52.08 46.80 18.72
N MET A 623 -52.21 46.18 19.88
CA MET A 623 -52.35 44.72 20.05
C MET A 623 -53.85 44.37 19.98
N PRO A 624 -54.25 43.18 19.49
CA PRO A 624 -53.97 41.95 20.23
C PRO A 624 -53.41 40.77 19.41
N LYS A 625 -52.34 40.21 19.99
CA LYS A 625 -51.91 38.80 20.06
C LYS A 625 -52.67 37.80 19.18
N CYS A 626 -51.95 37.18 18.23
CA CYS A 626 -51.71 35.73 18.26
C CYS A 626 -50.53 35.31 17.35
N SER A 627 -49.44 34.92 18.03
CA SER A 627 -48.46 33.87 17.68
C SER A 627 -48.17 33.55 16.20
N ASN A 628 -47.10 34.12 15.66
CA ASN A 628 -46.30 33.48 14.62
C ASN A 628 -44.90 33.19 15.21
N SER A 629 -44.66 31.93 15.58
CA SER A 629 -43.32 31.46 15.94
C SER A 629 -42.48 31.37 14.67
N SER A 630 -41.58 32.35 14.47
CA SER A 630 -40.54 32.26 13.46
C SER A 630 -39.58 31.11 13.85
N ARG A 631 -39.64 29.99 13.12
CA ARG A 631 -38.66 28.91 13.21
C ARG A 631 -37.30 29.44 12.76
N SER A 632 -36.38 29.62 13.69
CA SER A 632 -34.96 29.64 13.37
C SER A 632 -34.55 28.24 12.87
N SER A 633 -33.95 28.17 11.69
CA SER A 633 -33.45 26.92 11.12
C SER A 633 -32.36 26.30 12.02
N PRO A 634 -32.39 24.98 12.29
CA PRO A 634 -31.38 24.30 13.11
C PRO A 634 -29.95 24.36 12.55
N ALA A 635 -29.79 24.71 11.26
CA ALA A 635 -28.51 24.72 10.54
C ALA A 635 -27.53 25.83 10.94
N THR A 636 -27.96 26.83 11.72
CA THR A 636 -27.09 27.91 12.23
C THR A 636 -26.65 27.70 13.67
N ALA A 637 -27.30 26.81 14.42
CA ALA A 637 -26.94 26.53 15.82
C ALA A 637 -25.84 25.46 15.99
N SER A 638 -25.54 24.65 14.97
CA SER A 638 -24.61 23.51 15.10
C SER A 638 -23.14 23.83 14.80
N ILE A 639 -22.86 24.89 14.00
CA ILE A 639 -21.50 25.42 13.75
C ILE A 639 -20.81 25.83 15.06
N SER A 640 -21.62 25.93 16.11
CA SER A 640 -21.28 26.41 17.40
C SER A 640 -20.87 25.30 18.41
N ARG A 641 -19.92 24.38 18.11
CA ARG A 641 -19.21 23.62 19.18
C ARG A 641 -17.90 22.95 18.71
N ARG A 642 -16.79 23.35 19.35
CA ARG A 642 -15.42 22.75 19.34
C ARG A 642 -14.83 22.48 17.94
N HIS A 643 -13.84 23.28 17.54
CA HIS A 643 -12.99 22.97 16.40
C HIS A 643 -12.29 21.62 16.64
N ALA A 644 -12.73 20.58 15.93
CA ALA A 644 -12.14 19.24 15.96
C ALA A 644 -11.30 19.07 14.69
N SER A 645 -10.02 19.42 14.76
CA SER A 645 -8.99 19.22 13.72
C SER A 645 -8.03 18.10 14.12
N ILE A 646 -7.25 17.55 13.18
CA ILE A 646 -6.08 16.71 13.46
C ILE A 646 -5.16 17.41 14.49
N ALA A 647 -4.95 18.72 14.35
CA ALA A 647 -4.13 19.53 15.25
C ALA A 647 -4.63 19.57 16.72
N SER A 648 -5.89 19.18 16.96
CA SER A 648 -6.54 19.22 18.28
C SER A 648 -6.67 17.86 18.98
N ARG A 649 -6.13 16.77 18.42
CA ARG A 649 -6.23 15.42 19.00
C ARG A 649 -5.59 15.37 20.42
N PRO A 650 -6.35 15.08 21.49
CA PRO A 650 -5.78 14.65 22.77
C PRO A 650 -5.31 13.19 22.64
N ARG A 651 -4.32 12.79 23.45
CA ARG A 651 -3.97 11.37 23.67
C ARG A 651 -5.26 10.59 23.98
N ALA A 652 -5.36 9.37 23.47
CA ALA A 652 -5.95 8.32 24.28
C ALA A 652 -4.99 8.14 25.47
N SER A 653 -5.27 8.81 26.58
CA SER A 653 -4.59 8.51 27.83
C SER A 653 -4.98 7.09 28.22
N PHE A 654 -4.04 6.16 28.11
CA PHE A 654 -4.03 4.98 28.95
C PHE A 654 -2.75 5.03 29.77
N VAL A 655 -2.96 4.81 31.07
CA VAL A 655 -1.98 4.78 32.17
C VAL A 655 -0.89 3.77 31.89
#